data_AF-A0A6N7X983-F1
#
_entry.id   AF-A0A6N7X983-F1
#
_cell.length_a   1.000
_cell.length_b   1.000
_cell.length_c   1.000
_cell.angle_alpha   90.00
_cell.angle_beta   90.00
_cell.angle_gamma   90.00
#
_symmetry.space_group_name_H-M   'P 1'
#
loop_
_entity.id
_entity.type
_entity.pdbx_description
1 polymer ?
#
loop_
_entity_poly.entity_id
_entity_poly.type
_entity_poly.pdbx_seq_one_letter_code
_entity_poly.pdbx_strand_id
1 'polypeptide(L)'
;MGLDRMHVAAWVTGASVIAAMGAAPTAALAEEIAATGTAGAVVASPAEGQAPAAVEVRESVGEKFAVPADGLDTGRQGTPAEEVGDSAPGGVSAEGSTADADGGNEQQVVSSSDVASADASASGQTAQQGGSEGEADQRVTQGPDDAATDDEAAGGSSQSVVTQQGDAPADGGQAGDSPSQAAAADQAARAAQAKAPDSNMYRMYNPNSGEHFYTAQLGEARMLFGVGWRWEGIAWMAPASSDAPVYRLYNPNAGDHHYTTSAAERDMLVKAGWRYEGIGWYSAGANEVPLYRQYNPNAKAGAHNFTANKGENDHLVGLGWRGEGISWYGTRSAHQAIQGFWTVTRAYGSLQRYWVGADASLATSRVITPDEGAGYYALAASDGSVYHTVTDLGDGTTLLAESNGRLCASPAGWMVTTTYTGDYRRYWVVDTGKGYGVARNGLFSQGGSQYYGVPSTGYVVTNGCVRLAGAWYYGDADGHLSKLTTGKIGWQNPRQYYQVSAYDVRKVGSGPFSYIRHSVISPDATREQVVRAFLQTARLYLGTPYKWDYALAPGVGTDCAGLVQSCMESVGMQTPYNSYDHRYNSWQDHNANNMFADPKIKKVAVSDRQPGDIVFYKGHVGIYVGNDTIINAYPPQVEYDSMWRWTVRGIGRLFV
;
A
#
# COMPACT_ATOMS: atom_id res chain seq x y z
N MET A 1 19.94 -3.20 -57.52
CA MET A 1 21.18 -2.66 -56.90
C MET A 1 20.90 -1.19 -56.62
N GLY A 2 21.06 -0.64 -55.42
CA GLY A 2 21.64 -1.20 -54.22
C GLY A 2 22.29 -0.06 -53.44
N LEU A 3 21.55 0.48 -52.47
CA LEU A 3 21.98 1.41 -51.42
C LEU A 3 22.63 2.73 -51.86
N ASP A 4 22.01 3.84 -51.45
CA ASP A 4 22.69 4.63 -50.42
C ASP A 4 21.67 5.18 -49.39
N ARG A 5 22.08 5.27 -48.12
CA ARG A 5 21.21 5.65 -47.00
C ARG A 5 21.65 6.99 -46.42
N MET A 6 20.87 8.04 -46.63
CA MET A 6 20.97 9.26 -45.83
C MET A 6 19.97 9.24 -44.67
N HIS A 7 20.50 9.22 -43.45
CA HIS A 7 19.71 9.46 -42.24
C HIS A 7 19.26 10.92 -42.17
N VAL A 8 17.96 11.16 -42.09
CA VAL A 8 17.39 12.41 -41.59
C VAL A 8 16.54 12.08 -40.37
N ALA A 9 17.00 12.46 -39.18
CA ALA A 9 16.25 12.31 -37.95
C ALA A 9 15.22 13.43 -37.84
N ALA A 10 13.96 13.13 -38.14
CA ALA A 10 12.85 14.06 -37.91
C ALA A 10 12.32 13.90 -36.48
N TRP A 11 12.64 14.84 -35.60
CA TRP A 11 11.93 15.03 -34.35
C TRP A 11 10.52 15.55 -34.65
N VAL A 12 9.48 14.84 -34.23
CA VAL A 12 8.10 15.32 -34.27
C VAL A 12 7.52 15.28 -32.86
N THR A 13 7.64 16.42 -32.17
CA THR A 13 6.88 16.71 -30.94
C THR A 13 5.42 16.99 -31.32
N GLY A 14 4.61 15.93 -31.40
CA GLY A 14 3.16 16.05 -31.58
C GLY A 14 2.49 16.49 -30.29
N ALA A 15 2.19 17.78 -30.15
CA ALA A 15 1.46 18.30 -29.00
C ALA A 15 -0.03 17.87 -29.06
N SER A 16 -0.49 17.10 -28.07
CA SER A 16 -1.92 16.89 -27.85
C SER A 16 -2.54 18.17 -27.28
N VAL A 17 -3.39 18.84 -28.05
CA VAL A 17 -4.13 20.01 -27.57
C VAL A 17 -5.29 19.55 -26.70
N ILE A 18 -5.05 19.52 -25.39
CA ILE A 18 -6.12 19.65 -24.39
C ILE A 18 -6.71 21.05 -24.56
N ALA A 19 -8.04 21.17 -24.57
CA ALA A 19 -8.73 22.45 -24.53
C ALA A 19 -8.57 23.13 -23.15
N ALA A 20 -7.39 23.69 -22.90
CA ALA A 20 -7.05 24.39 -21.68
C ALA A 20 -7.56 25.84 -21.73
N MET A 21 -8.74 26.10 -21.16
CA MET A 21 -9.14 27.46 -20.81
C MET A 21 -8.40 27.90 -19.54
N GLY A 22 -7.29 28.61 -19.72
CA GLY A 22 -6.69 29.55 -18.76
C GLY A 22 -6.40 29.05 -17.34
N ALA A 23 -5.23 28.45 -17.11
CA ALA A 23 -4.65 28.33 -15.78
C ALA A 23 -3.67 29.48 -15.50
N ALA A 24 -3.98 30.30 -14.49
CA ALA A 24 -3.05 31.19 -13.79
C ALA A 24 -2.84 30.63 -12.35
N PRO A 25 -1.79 31.03 -11.61
CA PRO A 25 -1.16 30.12 -10.65
C PRO A 25 -1.93 29.91 -9.34
N THR A 26 -1.59 28.79 -8.71
CA THR A 26 -1.97 28.30 -7.38
C THR A 26 -2.04 29.36 -6.27
N ALA A 27 -3.26 29.72 -5.84
CA ALA A 27 -3.62 30.07 -4.44
C ALA A 27 -5.11 30.46 -4.34
N ALA A 28 -5.98 29.56 -3.88
CA ALA A 28 -7.34 29.91 -3.39
C ALA A 28 -8.02 28.71 -2.69
N LEU A 29 -7.72 28.50 -1.41
CA LEU A 29 -8.58 27.73 -0.50
C LEU A 29 -8.46 28.31 0.92
N ALA A 30 -8.74 29.61 1.01
CA ALA A 30 -8.85 30.38 2.24
C ALA A 30 -9.87 31.52 2.01
N GLU A 31 -10.56 31.89 3.10
CA GLU A 31 -11.59 32.95 3.19
C GLU A 31 -12.94 32.71 2.48
N GLU A 32 -13.94 32.29 3.26
CA GLU A 32 -15.20 33.06 3.41
C GLU A 32 -15.97 32.64 4.68
N ILE A 33 -15.56 33.11 5.88
CA ILE A 33 -16.50 33.40 6.99
C ILE A 33 -15.93 34.55 7.83
N ALA A 34 -16.42 35.77 7.64
CA ALA A 34 -16.24 36.87 8.60
C ALA A 34 -17.44 37.83 8.61
N ALA A 35 -17.86 38.20 9.82
CA ALA A 35 -18.71 39.35 10.16
C ALA A 35 -20.19 39.38 9.70
N THR A 36 -21.08 38.74 10.49
CA THR A 36 -22.32 39.39 10.97
C THR A 36 -22.60 38.98 12.43
N GLY A 37 -23.24 39.86 13.22
CA GLY A 37 -23.87 39.49 14.50
C GLY A 37 -23.23 40.05 15.78
N THR A 38 -23.60 41.27 16.16
CA THR A 38 -23.22 41.92 17.42
C THR A 38 -24.08 41.50 18.61
N ALA A 39 -23.42 41.30 19.76
CA ALA A 39 -23.84 41.63 21.14
C ALA A 39 -25.23 41.23 21.67
N GLY A 40 -25.21 40.47 22.78
CA GLY A 40 -26.04 40.78 23.95
C GLY A 40 -27.00 39.68 24.44
N ALA A 41 -26.63 39.02 25.55
CA ALA A 41 -27.47 38.92 26.77
C ALA A 41 -26.77 38.06 27.84
N VAL A 42 -26.62 38.61 29.04
CA VAL A 42 -26.22 37.87 30.25
C VAL A 42 -27.48 37.30 30.90
N VAL A 43 -27.54 36.00 31.15
CA VAL A 43 -28.50 35.38 32.10
C VAL A 43 -27.76 34.35 32.95
N ALA A 44 -28.09 34.30 34.23
CA ALA A 44 -27.30 33.64 35.28
C ALA A 44 -27.53 32.13 35.40
N SER A 45 -26.58 31.47 36.08
CA SER A 45 -26.67 30.10 36.58
C SER A 45 -27.85 29.89 37.54
N PRO A 46 -28.33 28.64 37.67
CA PRO A 46 -28.65 28.05 38.96
C PRO A 46 -27.60 27.00 39.36
N ALA A 47 -27.60 26.64 40.64
CA ALA A 47 -26.53 25.89 41.30
C ALA A 47 -26.74 24.36 41.32
N GLU A 48 -25.64 23.66 41.61
CA GLU A 48 -25.51 22.41 42.37
C GLU A 48 -26.50 21.26 42.12
N GLY A 49 -25.98 20.18 41.51
CA GLY A 49 -26.68 18.91 41.26
C GLY A 49 -25.75 17.69 41.38
N GLN A 50 -25.16 17.51 42.57
CA GLN A 50 -24.74 16.25 43.19
C GLN A 50 -24.22 15.09 42.30
N ALA A 51 -22.91 14.83 42.37
CA ALA A 51 -22.28 13.67 41.72
C ALA A 51 -22.69 12.32 42.35
N PRO A 52 -22.95 11.26 41.57
CA PRO A 52 -22.99 9.89 42.08
C PRO A 52 -21.57 9.37 42.35
N ALA A 53 -21.44 8.56 43.40
CA ALA A 53 -20.15 8.18 43.98
C ALA A 53 -19.31 7.23 43.11
N ALA A 54 -17.98 7.36 43.22
CA ALA A 54 -17.05 6.34 42.77
C ALA A 54 -17.22 5.06 43.60
N VAL A 55 -17.29 3.91 42.93
CA VAL A 55 -17.21 2.59 43.58
C VAL A 55 -15.73 2.27 43.82
N GLU A 56 -15.26 2.47 45.06
CA GLU A 56 -13.98 1.88 45.50
C GLU A 56 -14.09 0.35 45.51
N VAL A 57 -13.45 -0.33 44.55
CA VAL A 57 -13.08 -1.73 44.75
C VAL A 57 -11.80 -1.76 45.58
N ARG A 58 -11.95 -2.02 46.88
CA ARG A 58 -10.84 -2.30 47.78
C ARG A 58 -10.48 -3.78 47.69
N GLU A 59 -9.30 -4.09 47.17
CA GLU A 59 -8.60 -5.32 47.53
C GLU A 59 -7.27 -4.99 48.20
N SER A 60 -7.04 -5.60 49.36
CA SER A 60 -5.96 -5.24 50.26
C SER A 60 -5.03 -6.43 50.53
N VAL A 61 -3.74 -6.21 50.25
CA VAL A 61 -2.59 -6.83 50.94
C VAL A 61 -2.43 -8.36 50.80
N GLY A 62 -1.66 -8.74 49.78
CA GLY A 62 -0.24 -9.06 49.99
C GLY A 62 0.15 -10.47 50.47
N GLU A 63 0.88 -11.18 49.62
CA GLU A 63 1.74 -12.30 50.03
C GLU A 63 3.20 -12.06 49.64
N LYS A 64 4.11 -12.35 50.57
CA LYS A 64 5.55 -12.31 50.39
C LYS A 64 6.04 -13.72 50.09
N PHE A 65 6.65 -13.96 48.93
CA PHE A 65 7.46 -15.15 48.73
C PHE A 65 8.81 -14.97 49.44
N ALA A 66 8.89 -15.45 50.67
CA ALA A 66 10.13 -15.58 51.42
C ALA A 66 10.89 -16.84 50.95
N VAL A 67 12.21 -16.71 50.78
CA VAL A 67 13.11 -17.85 50.60
C VAL A 67 13.38 -18.46 51.98
N PRO A 68 13.12 -19.75 52.22
CA PRO A 68 13.55 -20.40 53.45
C PRO A 68 15.04 -20.69 53.36
N ALA A 69 15.80 -20.11 54.29
CA ALA A 69 17.09 -20.66 54.69
C ALA A 69 16.88 -21.37 56.02
N ASP A 70 17.12 -22.67 56.06
CA ASP A 70 17.55 -23.39 57.26
C ASP A 70 18.21 -24.71 56.83
N GLY A 71 19.30 -25.07 57.52
CA GLY A 71 20.20 -26.14 57.09
C GLY A 71 19.96 -27.48 57.78
N LEU A 72 20.59 -28.52 57.24
CA LEU A 72 20.85 -29.77 57.94
C LEU A 72 22.32 -30.16 57.77
N ASP A 73 23.10 -29.92 58.83
CA ASP A 73 24.35 -30.63 59.09
C ASP A 73 24.00 -32.01 59.67
N THR A 74 24.45 -33.08 59.01
CA THR A 74 24.91 -34.28 59.71
C THR A 74 26.18 -34.80 59.04
N GLY A 75 27.33 -34.36 59.54
CA GLY A 75 28.63 -34.76 59.01
C GLY A 75 28.98 -36.24 59.18
N ARG A 76 30.04 -36.68 58.49
CA ARG A 76 30.82 -37.86 58.85
C ARG A 76 32.29 -37.62 58.60
N GLN A 77 33.09 -37.68 59.67
CA GLN A 77 34.55 -37.61 59.58
C GLN A 77 35.14 -38.92 59.05
N GLY A 78 36.22 -38.80 58.29
CA GLY A 78 37.10 -39.89 57.85
C GLY A 78 38.34 -39.28 57.19
N THR A 79 39.51 -39.47 57.80
CA THR A 79 40.79 -38.85 57.39
C THR A 79 41.67 -39.89 56.63
N PRO A 80 42.96 -39.66 56.27
CA PRO A 80 43.39 -39.68 54.86
C PRO A 80 44.47 -40.72 54.51
N ALA A 81 44.74 -41.00 53.23
CA ALA A 81 46.03 -41.49 52.72
C ALA A 81 46.16 -41.52 51.17
N GLU A 82 47.34 -41.06 50.70
CA GLU A 82 48.24 -41.62 49.65
C GLU A 82 47.79 -41.96 48.20
N GLU A 83 48.45 -41.26 47.27
CA GLU A 83 49.19 -41.66 46.04
C GLU A 83 48.71 -42.70 44.97
N VAL A 84 49.28 -42.47 43.76
CA VAL A 84 49.66 -43.39 42.65
C VAL A 84 48.74 -43.47 41.40
N GLY A 85 49.36 -43.25 40.22
CA GLY A 85 48.90 -43.72 38.89
C GLY A 85 48.22 -42.64 38.01
N ASP A 86 48.90 -41.85 37.18
CA ASP A 86 49.65 -42.15 35.93
C ASP A 86 48.76 -42.16 34.64
N SER A 87 49.40 -41.98 33.47
CA SER A 87 48.87 -42.01 32.08
C SER A 87 48.39 -40.69 31.46
N ALA A 88 49.36 -39.87 31.03
CA ALA A 88 49.24 -39.16 29.75
C ALA A 88 49.70 -40.08 28.60
N PRO A 89 49.22 -39.87 27.36
CA PRO A 89 50.11 -39.30 26.35
C PRO A 89 49.39 -38.29 25.43
N GLY A 90 50.06 -37.46 24.64
CA GLY A 90 51.51 -37.24 24.49
C GLY A 90 51.72 -36.05 23.54
N GLY A 91 52.78 -35.27 23.74
CA GLY A 91 53.09 -34.12 22.90
C GLY A 91 54.02 -34.44 21.74
N VAL A 92 54.11 -33.52 20.77
CA VAL A 92 55.30 -33.33 19.93
C VAL A 92 55.66 -31.84 19.92
N SER A 93 56.91 -31.55 20.25
CA SER A 93 57.46 -30.19 20.33
C SER A 93 58.21 -29.83 19.04
N ALA A 94 58.36 -28.53 18.77
CA ALA A 94 59.49 -27.99 18.04
C ALA A 94 59.87 -26.62 18.64
N GLU A 95 61.16 -26.40 18.85
CA GLU A 95 61.71 -25.28 19.63
C GLU A 95 62.31 -24.18 18.75
N GLY A 96 62.50 -22.99 19.34
CA GLY A 96 63.48 -21.98 18.90
C GLY A 96 62.98 -20.94 17.87
N SER A 97 63.46 -19.69 17.88
CA SER A 97 64.45 -19.07 18.80
C SER A 97 64.41 -17.53 18.78
N THR A 98 64.48 -16.92 19.97
CA THR A 98 65.25 -15.70 20.36
C THR A 98 65.14 -14.34 19.62
N ALA A 99 65.39 -13.29 20.42
CA ALA A 99 65.61 -11.87 20.10
C ALA A 99 64.32 -11.07 19.80
N ASP A 100 63.78 -10.24 20.70
CA ASP A 100 64.33 -9.11 21.50
C ASP A 100 64.68 -7.85 20.71
N ALA A 101 64.17 -6.73 21.26
CA ALA A 101 64.62 -5.35 21.09
C ALA A 101 64.49 -4.70 19.69
N ASP A 102 64.26 -3.39 19.56
CA ASP A 102 63.74 -2.34 20.47
C ASP A 102 63.48 -1.09 19.60
N GLY A 103 62.81 -0.07 20.13
CA GLY A 103 63.05 1.31 19.71
C GLY A 103 62.28 1.83 18.50
N GLY A 104 61.02 2.21 18.72
CA GLY A 104 60.47 3.53 18.38
C GLY A 104 60.65 4.14 16.97
N ASN A 105 60.21 5.38 16.73
CA ASN A 105 59.19 6.16 17.41
C ASN A 105 58.63 7.19 16.41
N GLU A 106 57.36 7.55 16.57
CA GLU A 106 56.71 8.80 16.16
C GLU A 106 56.82 9.36 14.71
N GLN A 107 55.62 9.59 14.16
CA GLN A 107 55.19 10.84 13.50
C GLN A 107 56.02 11.38 12.31
N GLN A 108 55.38 11.41 11.13
CA GLN A 108 54.81 12.70 10.73
C GLN A 108 53.58 12.58 9.80
N VAL A 109 52.63 13.48 10.03
CA VAL A 109 51.48 13.76 9.17
C VAL A 109 51.93 14.61 7.98
N VAL A 110 51.48 14.29 6.77
CA VAL A 110 51.22 15.29 5.72
C VAL A 110 50.06 14.86 4.81
N SER A 111 49.25 15.85 4.45
CA SER A 111 48.00 15.73 3.69
C SER A 111 48.22 15.64 2.17
N SER A 112 47.09 15.65 1.43
CA SER A 112 46.89 15.84 -0.02
C SER A 112 46.64 14.54 -0.78
N SER A 113 45.76 14.45 -1.79
CA SER A 113 44.64 15.26 -2.30
C SER A 113 44.17 14.53 -3.56
N ASP A 114 42.88 14.62 -3.87
CA ASP A 114 42.29 14.55 -5.23
C ASP A 114 43.12 13.97 -6.39
N VAL A 115 42.68 12.85 -6.96
CA VAL A 115 42.35 12.83 -8.41
C VAL A 115 41.23 11.84 -8.74
N ALA A 116 40.33 12.26 -9.61
CA ALA A 116 39.44 11.38 -10.34
C ALA A 116 40.16 10.76 -11.57
N SER A 117 39.63 9.67 -12.13
CA SER A 117 39.19 9.59 -13.54
C SER A 117 38.95 8.15 -14.02
N ALA A 118 38.01 8.03 -14.97
CA ALA A 118 37.91 7.05 -16.07
C ALA A 118 38.01 5.53 -15.73
N ASP A 119 36.99 4.71 -15.98
CA ASP A 119 36.32 4.43 -17.27
C ASP A 119 37.21 3.64 -18.26
N ALA A 120 36.87 2.37 -18.48
CA ALA A 120 37.12 1.63 -19.71
C ALA A 120 36.23 0.38 -19.77
N SER A 121 35.63 0.15 -20.93
CA SER A 121 34.73 -0.97 -21.23
C SER A 121 35.32 -1.89 -22.31
N ALA A 122 34.97 -3.17 -22.29
CA ALA A 122 35.05 -4.18 -23.37
C ALA A 122 35.02 -5.61 -22.77
N SER A 123 34.62 -6.70 -23.43
CA SER A 123 33.72 -6.95 -24.58
C SER A 123 33.72 -8.48 -24.79
N GLY A 124 32.62 -9.11 -25.21
CA GLY A 124 32.66 -10.54 -25.55
C GLY A 124 31.31 -11.14 -25.94
N GLN A 125 31.09 -11.35 -27.24
CA GLN A 125 29.94 -12.08 -27.77
C GLN A 125 30.30 -13.54 -28.06
N THR A 126 29.32 -14.43 -27.98
CA THR A 126 29.12 -15.50 -28.98
C THR A 126 27.66 -15.95 -28.98
N ALA A 127 27.17 -16.44 -30.11
CA ALA A 127 25.80 -16.89 -30.31
C ALA A 127 25.78 -18.22 -31.07
N GLN A 128 24.73 -19.04 -30.87
CA GLN A 128 24.42 -20.16 -31.78
C GLN A 128 22.90 -20.44 -31.81
N GLN A 129 22.42 -20.99 -32.93
CA GLN A 129 21.00 -21.11 -33.31
C GLN A 129 20.50 -22.57 -33.33
N GLY A 130 19.16 -22.72 -33.36
CA GLY A 130 18.41 -23.96 -33.63
C GLY A 130 17.59 -24.43 -32.42
N GLY A 131 16.35 -24.92 -32.54
CA GLY A 131 15.53 -25.16 -33.71
C GLY A 131 14.45 -26.22 -33.42
N SER A 132 13.21 -25.73 -33.21
CA SER A 132 11.89 -26.31 -33.59
C SER A 132 11.44 -27.74 -33.16
N GLU A 133 10.14 -27.84 -32.87
CA GLU A 133 9.29 -29.06 -32.73
C GLU A 133 9.56 -29.91 -31.46
N GLY A 134 8.57 -30.53 -30.78
CA GLY A 134 7.11 -30.44 -30.91
C GLY A 134 6.41 -31.79 -30.80
N GLU A 135 6.02 -32.25 -29.59
CA GLU A 135 5.03 -33.33 -29.43
C GLU A 135 4.42 -33.36 -28.01
N ALA A 136 3.29 -34.07 -27.85
CA ALA A 136 2.46 -34.07 -26.64
C ALA A 136 2.57 -35.37 -25.85
N ASP A 137 2.17 -35.35 -24.56
CA ASP A 137 1.64 -36.55 -23.90
C ASP A 137 0.56 -36.19 -22.85
N GLN A 138 -0.36 -37.12 -22.61
CA GLN A 138 -1.46 -37.01 -21.64
C GLN A 138 -1.24 -37.95 -20.45
N ARG A 139 -1.37 -37.46 -19.21
CA ARG A 139 -2.11 -38.26 -18.21
C ARG A 139 -2.68 -37.49 -17.02
N VAL A 140 -3.82 -38.00 -16.57
CA VAL A 140 -4.67 -37.58 -15.45
C VAL A 140 -4.25 -38.28 -14.15
N THR A 141 -4.25 -37.58 -13.01
CA THR A 141 -4.83 -38.05 -11.71
C THR A 141 -5.02 -36.91 -10.69
N GLN A 142 -6.29 -36.73 -10.28
CA GLN A 142 -6.92 -36.18 -9.05
C GLN A 142 -6.14 -35.39 -7.95
N GLY A 143 -6.84 -34.41 -7.36
CA GLY A 143 -6.48 -33.63 -6.15
C GLY A 143 -6.70 -34.37 -4.82
N PRO A 144 -6.94 -33.68 -3.67
CA PRO A 144 -8.03 -32.68 -3.50
C PRO A 144 -7.67 -31.31 -2.87
N ASP A 145 -8.59 -30.34 -3.07
CA ASP A 145 -9.24 -29.37 -2.13
C ASP A 145 -8.35 -28.40 -1.29
N ASP A 146 -8.71 -27.16 -0.92
CA ASP A 146 -9.93 -26.32 -1.01
C ASP A 146 -9.50 -24.84 -0.72
N ALA A 147 -10.16 -23.72 -1.05
CA ALA A 147 -11.30 -23.37 -1.92
C ALA A 147 -11.25 -21.84 -2.25
N ALA A 148 -11.90 -21.40 -3.33
CA ALA A 148 -12.30 -20.00 -3.58
C ALA A 148 -13.49 -19.98 -4.57
N THR A 149 -14.47 -19.09 -4.38
CA THR A 149 -15.74 -19.09 -5.15
C THR A 149 -15.83 -17.96 -6.18
N ASP A 150 -15.62 -18.29 -7.46
CA ASP A 150 -16.47 -18.11 -8.67
C ASP A 150 -17.82 -17.34 -8.50
N ASP A 151 -18.44 -16.68 -9.49
CA ASP A 151 -18.22 -16.41 -10.94
C ASP A 151 -18.90 -15.03 -11.25
N GLU A 152 -18.61 -14.20 -12.26
CA GLU A 152 -18.42 -14.34 -13.73
C GLU A 152 -19.70 -14.51 -14.60
N ALA A 153 -19.59 -14.09 -15.87
CA ALA A 153 -20.72 -13.56 -16.66
C ALA A 153 -21.19 -14.40 -17.87
N ALA A 154 -22.47 -14.26 -18.22
CA ALA A 154 -23.08 -14.49 -19.55
C ALA A 154 -24.50 -13.85 -19.57
N GLY A 155 -25.14 -13.53 -20.70
CA GLY A 155 -24.74 -13.71 -22.09
C GLY A 155 -25.83 -14.34 -22.97
N GLY A 156 -26.88 -13.57 -23.34
CA GLY A 156 -27.56 -13.73 -24.62
C GLY A 156 -28.96 -14.38 -24.71
N SER A 157 -29.72 -13.82 -25.66
CA SER A 157 -30.81 -14.42 -26.45
C SER A 157 -32.23 -14.57 -25.86
N SER A 158 -33.18 -13.90 -26.52
CA SER A 158 -34.63 -14.10 -26.37
C SER A 158 -35.16 -15.02 -27.47
N GLN A 159 -35.93 -16.05 -27.13
CA GLN A 159 -36.96 -16.61 -28.01
C GLN A 159 -38.23 -16.93 -27.23
N SER A 160 -39.36 -16.54 -27.81
CA SER A 160 -40.70 -16.60 -27.23
C SER A 160 -41.35 -17.97 -27.42
N VAL A 161 -41.98 -18.49 -26.37
CA VAL A 161 -42.73 -19.75 -26.40
C VAL A 161 -44.20 -19.50 -26.69
N VAL A 162 -44.76 -20.34 -27.57
CA VAL A 162 -46.18 -20.32 -27.99
C VAL A 162 -47.06 -20.97 -26.91
N THR A 163 -48.24 -20.39 -26.69
CA THR A 163 -49.27 -20.90 -25.77
C THR A 163 -50.02 -22.12 -26.31
N GLN A 164 -50.41 -23.03 -25.41
CA GLN A 164 -51.65 -23.82 -25.56
C GLN A 164 -52.33 -23.98 -24.19
N GLN A 165 -53.65 -23.74 -24.16
CA GLN A 165 -54.54 -24.11 -23.06
C GLN A 165 -55.86 -24.56 -23.68
N GLY A 166 -56.40 -25.70 -23.24
CA GLY A 166 -57.57 -26.34 -23.83
C GLY A 166 -58.88 -26.13 -23.07
N ASP A 167 -59.93 -25.81 -23.83
CA ASP A 167 -61.34 -26.21 -23.75
C ASP A 167 -62.13 -26.26 -22.41
N ALA A 168 -63.04 -25.27 -22.28
CA ALA A 168 -64.51 -25.40 -22.11
C ALA A 168 -65.13 -26.06 -20.84
N PRO A 169 -66.46 -26.01 -20.59
CA PRO A 169 -67.56 -25.22 -21.20
C PRO A 169 -68.30 -24.28 -20.18
N ALA A 170 -68.81 -23.09 -20.54
CA ALA A 170 -70.08 -22.71 -21.22
C ALA A 170 -71.34 -22.58 -20.34
N ASP A 171 -71.78 -21.32 -20.16
CA ASP A 171 -73.17 -20.76 -20.20
C ASP A 171 -73.04 -19.21 -20.04
N GLY A 172 -73.92 -18.32 -20.49
CA GLY A 172 -75.08 -18.39 -21.40
C GLY A 172 -75.77 -17.01 -21.53
N GLY A 173 -76.36 -16.66 -22.68
CA GLY A 173 -77.22 -15.46 -22.84
C GLY A 173 -77.03 -14.60 -24.11
N GLN A 174 -78.16 -14.28 -24.76
CA GLN A 174 -78.36 -13.34 -25.88
C GLN A 174 -78.21 -11.86 -25.42
N ALA A 175 -78.06 -10.81 -26.26
CA ALA A 175 -77.76 -10.60 -27.69
C ALA A 175 -77.46 -9.08 -27.91
N GLY A 176 -76.89 -8.67 -29.05
CA GLY A 176 -76.80 -7.25 -29.43
C GLY A 176 -75.77 -6.95 -30.52
N ASP A 177 -76.21 -6.34 -31.61
CA ASP A 177 -75.40 -6.10 -32.82
C ASP A 177 -74.76 -4.70 -32.82
N SER A 178 -73.43 -4.63 -33.01
CA SER A 178 -72.65 -3.41 -33.28
C SER A 178 -71.20 -3.78 -33.63
N PRO A 179 -70.50 -3.03 -34.50
CA PRO A 179 -69.11 -3.33 -34.86
C PRO A 179 -68.23 -3.29 -33.61
N SER A 180 -67.80 -4.46 -33.13
CA SER A 180 -67.30 -4.55 -31.76
C SER A 180 -66.04 -3.72 -31.56
N GLN A 181 -65.91 -3.17 -30.35
CA GLN A 181 -64.75 -2.40 -29.89
C GLN A 181 -63.44 -3.20 -30.00
N ALA A 182 -63.47 -4.52 -30.23
CA ALA A 182 -62.29 -5.34 -30.50
C ALA A 182 -61.53 -4.90 -31.77
N ALA A 183 -62.22 -4.49 -32.84
CA ALA A 183 -61.56 -4.01 -34.06
C ALA A 183 -60.88 -2.64 -33.83
N ALA A 184 -61.56 -1.74 -33.12
CA ALA A 184 -61.00 -0.46 -32.71
C ALA A 184 -59.88 -0.63 -31.66
N ALA A 185 -59.96 -1.65 -30.80
CA ALA A 185 -58.94 -1.98 -29.81
C ALA A 185 -57.71 -2.66 -30.43
N ASP A 186 -57.83 -3.48 -31.47
CA ASP A 186 -56.67 -4.01 -32.21
C ASP A 186 -55.99 -2.88 -33.02
N GLN A 187 -56.78 -1.97 -33.60
CA GLN A 187 -56.24 -0.79 -34.28
C GLN A 187 -55.60 0.20 -33.28
N ALA A 188 -56.17 0.36 -32.08
CA ALA A 188 -55.59 1.15 -31.00
C ALA A 188 -54.39 0.46 -30.33
N ALA A 189 -54.35 -0.87 -30.22
CA ALA A 189 -53.20 -1.64 -29.71
C ALA A 189 -52.01 -1.60 -30.68
N ARG A 190 -52.28 -1.63 -32.00
CA ARG A 190 -51.27 -1.38 -33.04
C ARG A 190 -50.80 0.09 -33.03
N ALA A 191 -51.66 1.04 -32.69
CA ALA A 191 -51.27 2.45 -32.50
C ALA A 191 -50.61 2.73 -31.14
N ALA A 192 -50.83 1.88 -30.14
CA ALA A 192 -50.29 1.95 -28.78
C ALA A 192 -49.09 1.00 -28.55
N GLN A 193 -48.49 0.48 -29.63
CA GLN A 193 -47.12 0.00 -29.58
C GLN A 193 -46.24 1.24 -29.32
N ALA A 194 -46.02 1.54 -28.04
CA ALA A 194 -45.26 2.69 -27.59
C ALA A 194 -43.94 2.73 -28.36
N LYS A 195 -43.73 3.78 -29.16
CA LYS A 195 -42.51 3.95 -29.96
C LYS A 195 -41.34 3.72 -29.02
N ALA A 196 -40.50 2.73 -29.36
CA ALA A 196 -39.36 2.39 -28.52
C ALA A 196 -38.54 3.67 -28.23
N PRO A 197 -38.05 3.83 -26.99
CA PRO A 197 -37.43 5.09 -26.57
C PRO A 197 -36.16 5.34 -27.41
N ASP A 198 -35.96 6.60 -27.81
CA ASP A 198 -34.76 7.03 -28.53
C ASP A 198 -33.50 6.56 -27.77
N SER A 199 -32.46 6.09 -28.45
CA SER A 199 -31.28 5.51 -27.81
C SER A 199 -30.16 6.53 -27.61
N ASN A 200 -29.51 6.47 -26.44
CA ASN A 200 -28.22 7.13 -26.20
C ASN A 200 -27.18 6.61 -27.18
N MET A 201 -26.46 7.49 -27.89
CA MET A 201 -25.30 7.11 -28.69
C MET A 201 -24.00 7.43 -27.94
N TYR A 202 -23.37 6.39 -27.40
CA TYR A 202 -22.09 6.49 -26.68
C TYR A 202 -20.94 6.71 -27.65
N ARG A 203 -20.02 7.63 -27.32
CA ARG A 203 -18.78 7.89 -28.06
C ARG A 203 -17.58 7.38 -27.25
N MET A 204 -16.76 6.56 -27.91
CA MET A 204 -15.54 5.97 -27.36
C MET A 204 -14.36 6.37 -28.24
N TYR A 205 -13.29 6.90 -27.66
CA TYR A 205 -12.09 7.29 -28.41
C TYR A 205 -10.92 6.32 -28.18
N ASN A 206 -10.33 5.79 -29.24
CA ASN A 206 -9.17 4.93 -29.17
C ASN A 206 -7.87 5.76 -29.22
N PRO A 207 -7.11 5.89 -28.13
CA PRO A 207 -5.87 6.65 -28.13
C PRO A 207 -4.73 6.02 -28.95
N ASN A 208 -4.87 4.76 -29.38
CA ASN A 208 -3.83 4.04 -30.14
C ASN A 208 -4.02 4.19 -31.67
N SER A 209 -5.27 4.24 -32.15
CA SER A 209 -5.59 4.42 -33.59
C SER A 209 -6.01 5.84 -33.94
N GLY A 210 -6.59 6.60 -33.00
CA GLY A 210 -7.27 7.87 -33.25
C GLY A 210 -8.76 7.74 -33.61
N GLU A 211 -9.29 6.51 -33.63
CA GLU A 211 -10.68 6.20 -33.97
C GLU A 211 -11.68 6.68 -32.93
N HIS A 212 -12.83 7.15 -33.40
CA HIS A 212 -14.03 7.31 -32.58
C HIS A 212 -15.03 6.21 -32.96
N PHE A 213 -15.44 5.43 -31.97
CA PHE A 213 -16.45 4.39 -32.10
C PHE A 213 -17.76 4.86 -31.48
N TYR A 214 -18.87 4.55 -32.17
CA TYR A 214 -20.21 5.00 -31.81
C TYR A 214 -21.15 3.81 -31.70
N THR A 215 -21.89 3.73 -30.60
CA THR A 215 -22.82 2.62 -30.35
C THR A 215 -24.03 3.02 -29.50
N ALA A 216 -25.17 2.40 -29.78
CA ALA A 216 -26.35 2.44 -28.92
C ALA A 216 -26.24 1.47 -27.72
N GLN A 217 -25.28 0.53 -27.77
CA GLN A 217 -25.17 -0.56 -26.81
C GLN A 217 -24.21 -0.19 -25.67
N LEU A 218 -24.77 0.08 -24.49
CA LEU A 218 -24.01 0.39 -23.27
C LEU A 218 -22.96 -0.69 -22.94
N GLY A 219 -23.27 -1.96 -23.19
CA GLY A 219 -22.33 -3.08 -22.97
C GLY A 219 -21.09 -3.03 -23.86
N GLU A 220 -21.24 -2.60 -25.12
CA GLU A 220 -20.14 -2.47 -26.07
C GLU A 220 -19.22 -1.32 -25.67
N ALA A 221 -19.79 -0.16 -25.30
CA ALA A 221 -19.03 0.97 -24.75
C ALA A 221 -18.27 0.61 -23.45
N ARG A 222 -18.91 -0.15 -22.54
CA ARG A 222 -18.28 -0.64 -21.30
C ARG A 222 -17.11 -1.58 -21.56
N MET A 223 -17.23 -2.50 -22.52
CA MET A 223 -16.16 -3.40 -22.92
C MET A 223 -14.97 -2.62 -23.49
N LEU A 224 -15.23 -1.68 -24.41
CA LEU A 224 -14.20 -0.81 -24.99
C LEU A 224 -13.46 0.01 -23.93
N PHE A 225 -14.18 0.56 -22.94
CA PHE A 225 -13.56 1.27 -21.82
C PHE A 225 -12.65 0.35 -20.98
N GLY A 226 -13.12 -0.87 -20.72
CA GLY A 226 -12.34 -1.92 -20.04
C GLY A 226 -11.02 -2.26 -20.75
N VAL A 227 -10.96 -2.17 -22.08
CA VAL A 227 -9.76 -2.45 -22.89
C VAL A 227 -8.98 -1.20 -23.35
N GLY A 228 -9.26 -0.03 -22.78
CA GLY A 228 -8.41 1.17 -22.92
C GLY A 228 -8.92 2.28 -23.85
N TRP A 229 -10.14 2.17 -24.36
CA TRP A 229 -10.77 3.27 -25.10
C TRP A 229 -11.26 4.33 -24.12
N ARG A 230 -10.98 5.61 -24.37
CA ARG A 230 -11.45 6.70 -23.52
C ARG A 230 -12.97 6.84 -23.66
N TRP A 231 -13.64 6.92 -22.53
CA TRP A 231 -15.06 7.18 -22.44
C TRP A 231 -15.35 8.67 -22.62
N GLU A 232 -16.15 9.05 -23.62
CA GLU A 232 -16.51 10.45 -23.89
C GLU A 232 -18.00 10.76 -23.66
N GLY A 233 -18.76 9.79 -23.15
CA GLY A 233 -20.18 9.95 -22.82
C GLY A 233 -21.10 9.84 -24.04
N ILE A 234 -22.22 10.55 -24.01
CA ILE A 234 -23.26 10.51 -25.05
C ILE A 234 -23.04 11.64 -26.04
N ALA A 235 -22.86 11.30 -27.33
CA ALA A 235 -22.63 12.27 -28.39
C ALA A 235 -23.92 12.79 -29.06
N TRP A 236 -24.98 11.98 -29.11
CA TRP A 236 -26.34 12.39 -29.51
C TRP A 236 -27.40 11.36 -29.08
N MET A 237 -28.67 11.70 -29.26
CA MET A 237 -29.80 10.75 -29.20
C MET A 237 -30.19 10.28 -30.59
N ALA A 238 -30.32 8.98 -30.82
CA ALA A 238 -30.83 8.41 -32.07
C ALA A 238 -32.28 7.92 -31.91
N PRO A 239 -33.18 8.12 -32.89
CA PRO A 239 -34.51 7.53 -32.84
C PRO A 239 -34.43 6.00 -32.86
N ALA A 240 -35.30 5.33 -32.09
CA ALA A 240 -35.32 3.87 -32.07
C ALA A 240 -35.74 3.22 -33.40
N SER A 241 -36.45 3.96 -34.26
CA SER A 241 -36.80 3.57 -35.62
C SER A 241 -37.04 4.79 -36.52
N SER A 242 -36.69 4.66 -37.80
CA SER A 242 -37.12 5.51 -38.91
C SER A 242 -36.87 4.79 -40.25
N ASP A 243 -37.34 5.36 -41.36
CA ASP A 243 -37.05 4.84 -42.70
C ASP A 243 -35.62 5.17 -43.21
N ALA A 244 -34.79 5.80 -42.38
CA ALA A 244 -33.43 6.24 -42.71
C ALA A 244 -32.39 5.52 -41.83
N PRO A 245 -32.06 4.25 -42.11
CA PRO A 245 -31.08 3.48 -41.34
C PRO A 245 -29.66 4.01 -41.51
N VAL A 246 -28.86 3.91 -40.44
CA VAL A 246 -27.41 4.11 -40.48
C VAL A 246 -26.72 2.75 -40.38
N TYR A 247 -26.09 2.33 -41.47
CA TYR A 247 -25.36 1.08 -41.61
C TYR A 247 -24.01 1.16 -40.90
N ARG A 248 -23.68 0.17 -40.07
CA ARG A 248 -22.35 0.00 -39.47
C ARG A 248 -21.52 -0.99 -40.27
N LEU A 249 -20.28 -0.61 -40.58
CA LEU A 249 -19.32 -1.45 -41.27
C LEU A 249 -17.98 -1.46 -40.53
N TYR A 250 -17.29 -2.60 -40.53
CA TYR A 250 -15.96 -2.77 -39.95
C TYR A 250 -14.93 -3.16 -41.00
N ASN A 251 -13.76 -2.53 -40.98
CA ASN A 251 -12.63 -2.87 -41.82
C ASN A 251 -11.66 -3.79 -41.07
N PRO A 252 -11.62 -5.10 -41.36
CA PRO A 252 -10.69 -6.02 -40.68
C PRO A 252 -9.22 -5.78 -41.00
N ASN A 253 -8.90 -5.04 -42.08
CA ASN A 253 -7.52 -4.78 -42.49
C ASN A 253 -6.93 -3.51 -41.84
N ALA A 254 -7.78 -2.53 -41.52
CA ALA A 254 -7.37 -1.28 -40.86
C ALA A 254 -7.73 -1.24 -39.36
N GLY A 255 -8.70 -2.04 -38.93
CA GLY A 255 -9.28 -1.95 -37.59
C GLY A 255 -10.06 -0.65 -37.38
N ASP A 256 -10.92 -0.29 -38.33
CA ASP A 256 -11.67 0.98 -38.36
C ASP A 256 -13.16 0.73 -38.64
N HIS A 257 -14.05 1.58 -38.12
CA HIS A 257 -15.49 1.52 -38.36
C HIS A 257 -16.00 2.68 -39.23
N HIS A 258 -16.91 2.36 -40.14
CA HIS A 258 -17.61 3.34 -40.97
C HIS A 258 -19.11 3.30 -40.76
N TYR A 259 -19.72 4.48 -40.83
CA TYR A 259 -21.15 4.68 -40.57
C TYR A 259 -21.76 5.50 -41.70
N THR A 260 -22.85 5.00 -42.30
CA THR A 260 -23.44 5.63 -43.48
C THR A 260 -24.93 5.37 -43.64
N THR A 261 -25.66 6.37 -44.12
CA THR A 261 -27.05 6.23 -44.58
C THR A 261 -27.14 5.70 -46.02
N SER A 262 -26.03 5.68 -46.77
CA SER A 262 -26.00 5.26 -48.17
C SER A 262 -25.86 3.75 -48.30
N ALA A 263 -26.94 3.09 -48.74
CA ALA A 263 -26.91 1.66 -49.09
C ALA A 263 -25.88 1.36 -50.20
N ALA A 264 -25.69 2.28 -51.14
CA ALA A 264 -24.69 2.13 -52.21
C ALA A 264 -23.25 2.22 -51.70
N GLU A 265 -22.98 3.07 -50.70
CA GLU A 265 -21.66 3.14 -50.04
C GLU A 265 -21.39 1.86 -49.24
N ARG A 266 -22.38 1.38 -48.47
CA ARG A 266 -22.33 0.09 -47.78
C ARG A 266 -21.98 -1.05 -48.75
N ASP A 267 -22.71 -1.16 -49.86
CA ASP A 267 -22.52 -2.27 -50.81
C ASP A 267 -21.17 -2.19 -51.54
N MET A 268 -20.66 -0.98 -51.80
CA MET A 268 -19.31 -0.76 -52.32
C MET A 268 -18.24 -1.22 -51.32
N LEU A 269 -18.37 -0.83 -50.04
CA LEU A 269 -17.41 -1.18 -48.99
C LEU A 269 -17.41 -2.69 -48.69
N VAL A 270 -18.58 -3.33 -48.67
CA VAL A 270 -18.69 -4.80 -48.56
C VAL A 270 -17.98 -5.49 -49.73
N LYS A 271 -18.18 -5.01 -50.96
CA LYS A 271 -17.45 -5.52 -52.14
C LYS A 271 -15.94 -5.27 -52.06
N ALA A 272 -15.51 -4.23 -51.33
CA ALA A 272 -14.10 -3.94 -51.04
C ALA A 272 -13.55 -4.73 -49.82
N GLY A 273 -14.30 -5.66 -49.25
CA GLY A 273 -13.86 -6.55 -48.16
C GLY A 273 -14.16 -6.05 -46.74
N TRP A 274 -14.97 -5.01 -46.57
CA TRP A 274 -15.47 -4.60 -45.25
C TRP A 274 -16.57 -5.56 -44.77
N ARG A 275 -16.64 -5.81 -43.47
CA ARG A 275 -17.72 -6.56 -42.83
C ARG A 275 -18.91 -5.62 -42.59
N TYR A 276 -20.07 -5.92 -43.18
CA TYR A 276 -21.32 -5.27 -42.79
C TYR A 276 -21.80 -5.86 -41.46
N GLU A 277 -22.09 -5.00 -40.48
CA GLU A 277 -22.48 -5.40 -39.12
C GLU A 277 -23.97 -5.16 -38.82
N GLY A 278 -24.74 -4.70 -39.81
CA GLY A 278 -26.15 -4.38 -39.66
C GLY A 278 -26.45 -2.88 -39.59
N ILE A 279 -27.67 -2.58 -39.16
CA ILE A 279 -28.10 -1.21 -38.85
C ILE A 279 -27.63 -0.92 -37.42
N GLY A 280 -26.79 0.10 -37.24
CA GLY A 280 -26.33 0.52 -35.91
C GLY A 280 -27.37 1.34 -35.17
N TRP A 281 -28.03 2.26 -35.90
CA TRP A 281 -29.11 3.13 -35.41
C TRP A 281 -29.84 3.75 -36.62
N TYR A 282 -30.77 4.66 -36.37
CA TYR A 282 -31.56 5.35 -37.39
C TYR A 282 -31.30 6.87 -37.39
N SER A 283 -31.51 7.54 -38.52
CA SER A 283 -31.53 9.00 -38.60
C SER A 283 -32.89 9.55 -38.19
N ALA A 284 -32.88 10.67 -37.47
CA ALA A 284 -34.04 11.54 -37.29
C ALA A 284 -34.35 12.33 -38.58
N GLY A 285 -35.42 13.13 -38.55
CA GLY A 285 -35.79 14.04 -39.62
C GLY A 285 -34.80 15.20 -39.79
N ALA A 286 -34.72 15.76 -41.00
CA ALA A 286 -33.76 16.82 -41.34
C ALA A 286 -33.97 18.16 -40.62
N ASN A 287 -35.06 18.29 -39.85
CA ASN A 287 -35.37 19.41 -38.98
C ASN A 287 -34.84 19.24 -37.54
N GLU A 288 -34.14 18.14 -37.23
CA GLU A 288 -33.63 17.82 -35.88
C GLU A 288 -32.15 18.22 -35.68
N VAL A 289 -31.34 17.42 -34.98
CA VAL A 289 -29.94 17.75 -34.63
C VAL A 289 -29.01 17.20 -35.72
N PRO A 290 -28.31 18.03 -36.51
CA PRO A 290 -27.43 17.56 -37.57
C PRO A 290 -26.15 16.91 -37.03
N LEU A 291 -25.75 15.75 -37.55
CA LEU A 291 -24.46 15.13 -37.29
C LEU A 291 -23.52 15.40 -38.48
N TYR A 292 -22.47 16.18 -38.21
CA TYR A 292 -21.44 16.52 -39.17
C TYR A 292 -20.37 15.42 -39.24
N ARG A 293 -19.99 15.02 -40.45
CA ARG A 293 -18.88 14.07 -40.71
C ARG A 293 -17.62 14.82 -41.11
N GLN A 294 -16.48 14.45 -40.52
CA GLN A 294 -15.16 14.94 -40.92
C GLN A 294 -14.26 13.73 -41.22
N TYR A 295 -13.51 13.79 -42.32
CA TYR A 295 -12.50 12.80 -42.71
C TYR A 295 -11.08 13.35 -42.47
N ASN A 296 -10.24 12.57 -41.80
CA ASN A 296 -8.83 12.86 -41.61
C ASN A 296 -7.99 12.19 -42.72
N PRO A 297 -7.48 12.96 -43.71
CA PRO A 297 -6.68 12.38 -44.80
C PRO A 297 -5.31 11.86 -44.35
N ASN A 298 -4.90 12.12 -43.11
CA ASN A 298 -3.61 11.72 -42.55
C ASN A 298 -3.71 10.57 -41.54
N ALA A 299 -4.92 10.07 -41.27
CA ALA A 299 -5.14 8.94 -40.37
C ALA A 299 -4.70 7.60 -41.01
N LYS A 300 -4.16 6.69 -40.19
CA LYS A 300 -3.86 5.31 -40.62
C LYS A 300 -5.05 4.37 -40.43
N ALA A 301 -5.86 4.66 -39.41
CA ALA A 301 -7.13 4.05 -39.04
C ALA A 301 -7.91 5.11 -38.24
N GLY A 302 -9.21 4.92 -38.00
CA GLY A 302 -10.02 5.91 -37.29
C GLY A 302 -10.28 7.17 -38.12
N ALA A 303 -10.44 7.02 -39.44
CA ALA A 303 -10.31 8.15 -40.34
C ALA A 303 -11.52 9.11 -40.34
N HIS A 304 -12.63 8.78 -39.69
CA HIS A 304 -13.82 9.63 -39.62
C HIS A 304 -14.18 10.02 -38.18
N ASN A 305 -14.63 11.27 -38.00
CA ASN A 305 -15.32 11.75 -36.81
C ASN A 305 -16.76 12.14 -37.14
N PHE A 306 -17.66 11.93 -36.19
CA PHE A 306 -19.06 12.31 -36.25
C PHE A 306 -19.46 13.10 -35.00
N THR A 307 -20.04 14.29 -35.19
CA THR A 307 -20.37 15.17 -34.08
C THR A 307 -21.60 16.04 -34.33
N ALA A 308 -22.39 16.28 -33.28
CA ALA A 308 -23.45 17.29 -33.25
C ALA A 308 -22.89 18.71 -33.04
N ASN A 309 -21.64 18.83 -32.56
CA ASN A 309 -21.01 20.09 -32.27
C ASN A 309 -20.39 20.71 -33.54
N LYS A 310 -21.07 21.73 -34.07
CA LYS A 310 -20.58 22.49 -35.24
C LYS A 310 -19.21 23.13 -34.99
N GLY A 311 -18.90 23.55 -33.76
CA GLY A 311 -17.60 24.12 -33.40
C GLY A 311 -16.46 23.11 -33.46
N GLU A 312 -16.71 21.86 -33.07
CA GLU A 312 -15.76 20.74 -33.21
C GLU A 312 -15.50 20.43 -34.69
N ASN A 313 -16.56 20.37 -35.51
CA ASN A 313 -16.44 20.24 -36.98
C ASN A 313 -15.56 21.36 -37.57
N ASP A 314 -15.90 22.61 -37.29
CA ASP A 314 -15.22 23.77 -37.89
C ASP A 314 -13.75 23.87 -37.42
N HIS A 315 -13.47 23.46 -36.17
CA HIS A 315 -12.10 23.37 -35.65
C HIS A 315 -11.28 22.28 -36.35
N LEU A 316 -11.80 21.06 -36.48
CA LEU A 316 -11.10 19.96 -37.16
C LEU A 316 -10.84 20.29 -38.63
N VAL A 317 -11.80 20.93 -39.33
CA VAL A 317 -11.60 21.43 -40.70
C VAL A 317 -10.52 22.51 -40.75
N GLY A 318 -10.47 23.41 -39.77
CA GLY A 318 -9.37 24.38 -39.62
C GLY A 318 -8.00 23.73 -39.41
N LEU A 319 -7.95 22.53 -38.82
CA LEU A 319 -6.74 21.71 -38.67
C LEU A 319 -6.43 20.82 -39.91
N GLY A 320 -7.14 21.01 -41.03
CA GLY A 320 -6.88 20.32 -42.29
C GLY A 320 -7.64 19.01 -42.49
N TRP A 321 -8.62 18.68 -41.63
CA TRP A 321 -9.58 17.62 -41.93
C TRP A 321 -10.53 18.06 -43.04
N ARG A 322 -11.12 17.10 -43.76
CA ARG A 322 -12.12 17.36 -44.79
C ARG A 322 -13.51 17.28 -44.17
N GLY A 323 -14.22 18.40 -44.11
CA GLY A 323 -15.63 18.41 -43.73
C GLY A 323 -16.49 17.87 -44.87
N GLU A 324 -17.28 16.85 -44.61
CA GLU A 324 -18.10 16.16 -45.62
C GLU A 324 -19.60 16.51 -45.52
N GLY A 325 -19.95 17.45 -44.64
CA GLY A 325 -21.32 17.90 -44.42
C GLY A 325 -22.07 17.05 -43.41
N ILE A 326 -23.41 17.07 -43.52
CA ILE A 326 -24.32 16.37 -42.60
C ILE A 326 -24.54 14.95 -43.13
N SER A 327 -24.26 13.93 -42.32
CA SER A 327 -24.46 12.51 -42.70
C SER A 327 -25.80 11.93 -42.28
N TRP A 328 -26.32 12.36 -41.13
CA TRP A 328 -27.65 12.03 -40.61
C TRP A 328 -28.05 13.04 -39.51
N TYR A 329 -29.19 12.82 -38.88
CA TYR A 329 -29.71 13.64 -37.79
C TYR A 329 -29.96 12.79 -36.54
N GLY A 330 -29.70 13.35 -35.36
CA GLY A 330 -30.13 12.85 -34.06
C GLY A 330 -31.41 13.58 -33.61
N THR A 331 -32.06 13.11 -32.54
CA THR A 331 -33.25 13.76 -31.97
C THR A 331 -32.87 14.82 -30.93
N ARG A 332 -33.81 15.75 -30.65
CA ARG A 332 -33.72 16.70 -29.52
C ARG A 332 -34.18 16.12 -28.18
N SER A 333 -34.38 14.80 -28.10
CA SER A 333 -34.74 14.13 -26.85
C SER A 333 -33.64 14.31 -25.81
N ALA A 334 -34.02 14.37 -24.53
CA ALA A 334 -33.04 14.38 -23.44
C ALA A 334 -32.26 13.06 -23.41
N HIS A 335 -31.00 13.12 -22.98
CA HIS A 335 -30.20 11.92 -22.69
C HIS A 335 -30.91 11.05 -21.66
N GLN A 336 -30.92 9.74 -21.89
CA GLN A 336 -31.55 8.80 -20.97
C GLN A 336 -30.59 8.42 -19.85
N ALA A 337 -31.10 8.47 -18.63
CA ALA A 337 -30.34 8.06 -17.47
C ALA A 337 -29.99 6.56 -17.57
N ILE A 338 -28.72 6.23 -17.44
CA ILE A 338 -28.24 4.86 -17.28
C ILE A 338 -28.20 4.49 -15.78
N GLN A 339 -28.13 3.21 -15.48
CA GLN A 339 -27.64 2.78 -14.18
C GLN A 339 -26.13 3.09 -14.11
N GLY A 340 -25.73 3.98 -13.20
CA GLY A 340 -24.33 4.28 -12.95
C GLY A 340 -23.55 3.03 -12.56
N PHE A 341 -22.28 2.94 -12.97
CA PHE A 341 -21.49 1.74 -12.78
C PHE A 341 -20.02 2.00 -12.48
N TRP A 342 -19.46 1.10 -11.67
CA TRP A 342 -18.02 0.96 -11.48
C TRP A 342 -17.40 0.21 -12.65
N THR A 343 -16.22 0.66 -13.09
CA THR A 343 -15.29 -0.17 -13.88
C THR A 343 -13.92 -0.19 -13.22
N VAL A 344 -13.16 -1.26 -13.46
CA VAL A 344 -11.80 -1.44 -12.98
C VAL A 344 -10.96 -2.01 -14.13
N THR A 345 -9.85 -1.37 -14.47
CA THR A 345 -9.01 -1.80 -15.60
C THR A 345 -7.52 -1.49 -15.37
N ARG A 346 -6.64 -2.22 -16.06
CA ARG A 346 -5.19 -1.95 -16.18
C ARG A 346 -4.82 -1.24 -17.48
N ALA A 347 -5.79 -0.94 -18.35
CA ALA A 347 -5.51 -0.46 -19.71
C ALA A 347 -4.82 0.92 -19.76
N TYR A 348 -4.82 1.66 -18.66
CA TYR A 348 -4.13 2.96 -18.50
C TYR A 348 -2.84 2.86 -17.66
N GLY A 349 -2.29 1.65 -17.47
CA GLY A 349 -1.04 1.38 -16.76
C GLY A 349 -1.25 0.53 -15.50
N SER A 350 -1.51 1.18 -14.37
CA SER A 350 -1.84 0.46 -13.12
C SER A 350 -3.31 0.03 -13.09
N LEU A 351 -3.66 -0.87 -12.17
CA LEU A 351 -5.06 -1.23 -11.91
C LEU A 351 -5.77 -0.02 -11.28
N GLN A 352 -6.67 0.60 -12.04
CA GLN A 352 -7.41 1.79 -11.62
C GLN A 352 -8.92 1.56 -11.65
N ARG A 353 -9.64 2.24 -10.77
CA ARG A 353 -11.11 2.24 -10.67
C ARG A 353 -11.67 3.57 -11.19
N TYR A 354 -12.79 3.49 -11.90
CA TYR A 354 -13.50 4.64 -12.47
C TYR A 354 -15.01 4.51 -12.23
N TRP A 355 -15.70 5.64 -12.09
CA TRP A 355 -17.16 5.71 -11.99
C TRP A 355 -17.75 6.41 -13.21
N VAL A 356 -18.76 5.79 -13.82
CA VAL A 356 -19.61 6.43 -14.84
C VAL A 356 -20.98 6.68 -14.23
N GLY A 357 -21.40 7.95 -14.22
CA GLY A 357 -22.64 8.41 -13.61
C GLY A 357 -23.90 8.07 -14.42
N ALA A 358 -25.06 8.38 -13.83
CA ALA A 358 -26.36 8.13 -14.49
C ALA A 358 -26.55 8.96 -15.77
N ASP A 359 -25.90 10.12 -15.90
CA ASP A 359 -25.85 10.93 -17.13
C ASP A 359 -24.87 10.38 -18.19
N ALA A 360 -24.28 9.20 -17.93
CA ALA A 360 -23.20 8.60 -18.69
C ALA A 360 -21.93 9.47 -18.80
N SER A 361 -21.71 10.39 -17.86
CA SER A 361 -20.42 11.10 -17.71
C SER A 361 -19.41 10.25 -16.93
N LEU A 362 -18.13 10.35 -17.29
CA LEU A 362 -17.04 9.85 -16.47
C LEU A 362 -16.82 10.83 -15.30
N ALA A 363 -16.82 10.35 -14.06
CA ALA A 363 -16.51 11.20 -12.92
C ALA A 363 -15.04 11.65 -12.96
N THR A 364 -14.79 12.96 -12.95
CA THR A 364 -13.45 13.56 -12.90
C THR A 364 -13.44 14.73 -11.91
N SER A 365 -12.34 14.91 -11.18
CA SER A 365 -12.12 16.01 -10.22
C SER A 365 -13.27 16.25 -9.22
N ARG A 366 -14.02 15.21 -8.85
CA ARG A 366 -15.22 15.33 -8.01
C ARG A 366 -15.37 14.18 -7.02
N VAL A 367 -16.12 14.44 -5.96
CA VAL A 367 -16.63 13.39 -5.08
C VAL A 367 -17.67 12.57 -5.86
N ILE A 368 -17.61 11.26 -5.68
CA ILE A 368 -18.61 10.28 -6.08
C ILE A 368 -19.42 9.93 -4.83
N THR A 369 -20.75 9.95 -4.91
CA THR A 369 -21.63 9.80 -3.73
C THR A 369 -22.38 8.46 -3.71
N PRO A 370 -22.85 7.99 -2.54
CA PRO A 370 -23.75 6.84 -2.47
C PRO A 370 -25.04 7.05 -3.28
N ASP A 371 -25.57 8.27 -3.28
CA ASP A 371 -26.89 8.62 -3.84
C ASP A 371 -26.95 8.58 -5.38
N GLU A 372 -25.82 8.70 -6.09
CA GLU A 372 -25.78 8.44 -7.54
C GLU A 372 -25.73 6.93 -7.89
N GLY A 373 -25.82 6.05 -6.88
CA GLY A 373 -25.83 4.59 -7.03
C GLY A 373 -24.46 3.93 -6.82
N ALA A 374 -23.41 4.69 -6.45
CA ALA A 374 -22.07 4.16 -6.27
C ALA A 374 -21.92 3.28 -5.00
N GLY A 375 -22.83 3.45 -4.04
CA GLY A 375 -22.90 2.67 -2.79
C GLY A 375 -21.92 3.10 -1.69
N TYR A 376 -20.98 4.00 -1.97
CA TYR A 376 -20.06 4.59 -1.01
C TYR A 376 -19.48 5.92 -1.54
N TYR A 377 -18.93 6.73 -0.66
CA TYR A 377 -18.17 7.93 -1.05
C TYR A 377 -16.80 7.53 -1.62
N ALA A 378 -16.46 8.11 -2.76
CA ALA A 378 -15.16 8.00 -3.43
C ALA A 378 -14.72 9.38 -3.95
N LEU A 379 -13.44 9.55 -4.29
CA LEU A 379 -12.94 10.79 -4.91
C LEU A 379 -12.30 10.44 -6.26
N ALA A 380 -12.77 11.06 -7.34
CA ALA A 380 -12.17 10.97 -8.66
C ALA A 380 -11.11 12.07 -8.86
N ALA A 381 -9.93 11.66 -9.33
CA ALA A 381 -8.88 12.54 -9.82
C ALA A 381 -9.24 13.16 -11.18
N SER A 382 -8.36 14.00 -11.72
CA SER A 382 -8.58 14.73 -12.98
C SER A 382 -8.56 13.84 -14.23
N ASP A 383 -7.92 12.68 -14.18
CA ASP A 383 -7.96 11.62 -15.21
C ASP A 383 -9.13 10.64 -15.02
N GLY A 384 -9.96 10.86 -13.99
CA GLY A 384 -11.10 10.04 -13.61
C GLY A 384 -10.76 8.80 -12.78
N SER A 385 -9.48 8.53 -12.51
CA SER A 385 -9.10 7.45 -11.59
C SER A 385 -9.54 7.78 -10.16
N VAL A 386 -9.98 6.77 -9.41
CA VAL A 386 -10.41 6.94 -8.03
C VAL A 386 -9.24 6.73 -7.06
N TYR A 387 -9.05 7.68 -6.14
CA TYR A 387 -8.08 7.55 -5.05
C TYR A 387 -8.37 6.28 -4.23
N HIS A 388 -7.43 5.34 -4.23
CA HIS A 388 -7.57 4.00 -3.63
C HIS A 388 -6.46 3.70 -2.60
N THR A 389 -5.79 4.75 -2.11
CA THR A 389 -4.76 4.71 -1.07
C THR A 389 -4.81 5.96 -0.21
N VAL A 390 -4.26 5.87 1.00
CA VAL A 390 -3.98 7.04 1.83
C VAL A 390 -3.13 8.05 1.05
N THR A 391 -3.55 9.31 1.02
CA THR A 391 -2.94 10.36 0.18
C THR A 391 -2.88 11.69 0.91
N ASP A 392 -1.69 12.30 1.02
CA ASP A 392 -1.54 13.67 1.54
C ASP A 392 -2.16 14.67 0.56
N LEU A 393 -3.06 15.54 1.04
CA LEU A 393 -3.70 16.57 0.23
C LEU A 393 -2.91 17.89 0.22
N GLY A 394 -1.86 18.01 1.06
CA GLY A 394 -0.99 19.19 1.12
C GLY A 394 -1.61 20.41 1.81
N ASP A 395 -2.85 20.31 2.30
CA ASP A 395 -3.61 21.35 3.01
C ASP A 395 -3.60 21.19 4.55
N GLY A 396 -2.79 20.25 5.05
CA GLY A 396 -2.80 19.83 6.46
C GLY A 396 -3.76 18.65 6.73
N THR A 397 -4.28 18.00 5.68
CA THR A 397 -5.09 16.80 5.78
C THR A 397 -4.62 15.67 4.85
N THR A 398 -4.95 14.45 5.23
CA THR A 398 -4.67 13.22 4.49
C THR A 398 -5.99 12.54 4.16
N LEU A 399 -6.23 12.30 2.87
CA LEU A 399 -7.35 11.49 2.40
C LEU A 399 -7.18 10.05 2.87
N LEU A 400 -8.22 9.52 3.53
CA LEU A 400 -8.27 8.13 3.98
C LEU A 400 -9.15 7.33 3.01
N ALA A 401 -8.52 6.55 2.14
CA ALA A 401 -9.17 5.70 1.15
C ALA A 401 -8.75 4.23 1.29
N GLU A 402 -9.74 3.34 1.24
CA GLU A 402 -9.55 1.88 1.10
C GLU A 402 -9.05 1.51 -0.30
N SER A 403 -8.51 0.28 -0.45
CA SER A 403 -8.05 -0.27 -1.74
C SER A 403 -9.15 -0.40 -2.80
N ASN A 404 -10.42 -0.36 -2.40
CA ASN A 404 -11.57 -0.32 -3.29
C ASN A 404 -11.98 1.12 -3.70
N GLY A 405 -11.33 2.17 -3.17
CA GLY A 405 -11.66 3.57 -3.41
C GLY A 405 -12.68 4.20 -2.44
N ARG A 406 -13.15 3.45 -1.43
CA ARG A 406 -14.06 3.93 -0.39
C ARG A 406 -13.34 4.87 0.56
N LEU A 407 -13.91 6.06 0.74
CA LEU A 407 -13.43 7.05 1.70
C LEU A 407 -13.94 6.78 3.11
N CYS A 408 -13.19 7.27 4.09
CA CYS A 408 -13.56 7.25 5.50
C CYS A 408 -14.96 7.86 5.74
N ALA A 409 -15.90 7.06 6.23
CA ALA A 409 -17.23 7.49 6.67
C ALA A 409 -17.34 7.66 8.20
N SER A 410 -16.22 7.67 8.92
CA SER A 410 -16.20 7.90 10.38
C SER A 410 -16.63 9.33 10.71
N PRO A 411 -17.41 9.56 11.79
CA PRO A 411 -17.65 10.90 12.33
C PRO A 411 -16.35 11.63 12.67
N ALA A 412 -16.40 12.96 12.72
CA ALA A 412 -15.28 13.77 13.18
C ALA A 412 -14.89 13.43 14.63
N GLY A 413 -13.58 13.33 14.90
CA GLY A 413 -13.04 12.97 16.21
C GLY A 413 -11.96 11.88 16.15
N TRP A 414 -11.76 11.20 17.27
CA TRP A 414 -10.80 10.09 17.34
C TRP A 414 -11.35 8.82 16.69
N MET A 415 -10.63 8.31 15.70
CA MET A 415 -10.85 6.99 15.11
C MET A 415 -9.63 6.10 15.36
N VAL A 416 -9.85 4.85 15.76
CA VAL A 416 -8.82 3.81 15.83
C VAL A 416 -9.25 2.65 14.94
N THR A 417 -8.45 2.33 13.92
CA THR A 417 -8.80 1.29 12.93
C THR A 417 -7.57 0.63 12.30
N THR A 418 -7.76 -0.58 11.76
CA THR A 418 -6.81 -1.30 10.91
C THR A 418 -6.99 -1.01 9.41
N THR A 419 -8.11 -0.40 9.00
CA THR A 419 -8.58 -0.31 7.59
C THR A 419 -7.51 0.11 6.57
N TYR A 420 -6.66 1.08 6.90
CA TYR A 420 -5.77 1.73 5.92
C TYR A 420 -4.32 1.23 5.95
N THR A 421 -3.91 0.52 7.01
CA THR A 421 -2.51 0.11 7.24
C THR A 421 -2.34 -1.36 7.61
N GLY A 422 -3.44 -2.08 7.91
CA GLY A 422 -3.44 -3.46 8.38
C GLY A 422 -3.25 -3.62 9.89
N ASP A 423 -2.72 -2.59 10.56
CA ASP A 423 -2.50 -2.55 12.02
C ASP A 423 -3.29 -1.42 12.69
N TYR A 424 -3.55 -1.53 14.00
CA TYR A 424 -4.37 -0.54 14.71
C TYR A 424 -3.66 0.82 14.77
N ARG A 425 -4.18 1.79 14.02
CA ARG A 425 -3.68 3.17 13.98
C ARG A 425 -4.75 4.15 14.45
N ARG A 426 -4.30 5.20 15.14
CA ARG A 426 -5.14 6.30 15.65
C ARG A 426 -5.10 7.47 14.66
N TYR A 427 -6.26 8.02 14.33
CA TYR A 427 -6.45 9.15 13.43
C TYR A 427 -7.31 10.21 14.11
N TRP A 428 -7.00 11.49 13.88
CA TRP A 428 -7.93 12.57 14.17
C TRP A 428 -8.71 12.90 12.90
N VAL A 429 -9.95 12.42 12.81
CA VAL A 429 -10.82 12.59 11.65
C VAL A 429 -11.48 13.97 11.71
N VAL A 430 -11.44 14.67 10.58
CA VAL A 430 -12.12 15.94 10.33
C VAL A 430 -13.19 15.69 9.28
N ASP A 431 -14.42 16.12 9.55
CA ASP A 431 -15.50 16.11 8.56
C ASP A 431 -15.25 17.17 7.49
N THR A 432 -15.40 16.80 6.22
CA THR A 432 -15.25 17.70 5.07
C THR A 432 -16.53 18.46 4.74
N GLY A 433 -17.66 18.13 5.38
CA GLY A 433 -19.00 18.59 5.00
C GLY A 433 -19.53 17.96 3.71
N LYS A 434 -18.78 17.02 3.11
CA LYS A 434 -19.10 16.34 1.82
C LYS A 434 -19.48 14.87 2.01
N GLY A 435 -19.79 14.46 3.24
CA GLY A 435 -20.18 13.09 3.60
C GLY A 435 -19.03 12.10 3.83
N TYR A 436 -17.77 12.55 3.77
CA TYR A 436 -16.59 11.76 4.11
C TYR A 436 -15.63 12.56 5.01
N GLY A 437 -14.83 11.83 5.79
CA GLY A 437 -13.79 12.38 6.65
C GLY A 437 -12.39 12.28 6.06
N VAL A 438 -11.50 13.17 6.49
CA VAL A 438 -10.05 13.15 6.23
C VAL A 438 -9.30 13.12 7.56
N ALA A 439 -8.09 12.55 7.59
CA ALA A 439 -7.25 12.64 8.78
C ALA A 439 -6.55 14.00 8.83
N ARG A 440 -6.49 14.65 10.00
CA ARG A 440 -5.64 15.83 10.19
C ARG A 440 -4.17 15.42 10.29
N ASN A 441 -3.32 16.04 9.47
CA ASN A 441 -1.88 15.83 9.48
C ASN A 441 -1.13 17.09 9.93
N GLY A 442 0.19 17.00 10.03
CA GLY A 442 1.01 18.05 10.63
C GLY A 442 0.80 18.15 12.14
N LEU A 443 1.29 19.24 12.74
CA LEU A 443 1.16 19.53 14.16
C LEU A 443 -0.22 20.16 14.44
N PHE A 444 -1.00 19.59 15.35
CA PHE A 444 -2.29 20.13 15.77
C PHE A 444 -2.53 19.95 17.28
N SER A 445 -3.46 20.72 17.83
CA SER A 445 -3.84 20.66 19.24
C SER A 445 -5.28 20.15 19.38
N GLN A 446 -5.53 19.28 20.35
CA GLN A 446 -6.88 18.80 20.69
C GLN A 446 -6.95 18.50 22.19
N GLY A 447 -8.02 18.92 22.88
CA GLY A 447 -8.20 18.62 24.31
C GLY A 447 -7.10 19.13 25.25
N GLY A 448 -6.31 20.14 24.83
CA GLY A 448 -5.17 20.67 25.59
C GLY A 448 -3.82 20.03 25.25
N SER A 449 -3.81 18.88 24.57
CA SER A 449 -2.58 18.18 24.13
C SER A 449 -2.21 18.54 22.69
N GLN A 450 -0.92 18.43 22.36
CA GLN A 450 -0.43 18.48 20.97
C GLN A 450 -0.29 17.06 20.40
N TYR A 451 -0.51 16.93 19.10
CA TYR A 451 -0.43 15.70 18.31
C TYR A 451 0.25 16.00 16.97
N TYR A 452 0.87 14.98 16.36
CA TYR A 452 1.36 15.07 14.98
C TYR A 452 0.80 13.93 14.15
N GLY A 453 -0.02 14.27 13.15
CA GLY A 453 -0.45 13.33 12.11
C GLY A 453 0.60 13.25 11.01
N VAL A 454 1.06 12.05 10.68
CA VAL A 454 2.09 11.83 9.65
C VAL A 454 1.46 12.02 8.27
N PRO A 455 1.91 12.99 7.44
CA PRO A 455 1.18 13.33 6.20
C PRO A 455 1.01 12.16 5.22
N SER A 456 2.02 11.30 5.08
CA SER A 456 1.99 10.14 4.19
C SER A 456 1.11 8.98 4.64
N THR A 457 0.61 8.99 5.89
CA THR A 457 -0.20 7.88 6.43
C THR A 457 -1.45 8.34 7.20
N GLY A 458 -1.61 9.63 7.46
CA GLY A 458 -2.73 10.22 8.21
C GLY A 458 -2.77 9.91 9.71
N TYR A 459 -2.10 8.84 10.18
CA TYR A 459 -2.15 8.46 11.58
C TYR A 459 -1.33 9.39 12.47
N VAL A 460 -1.77 9.52 13.72
CA VAL A 460 -1.07 10.26 14.77
C VAL A 460 0.10 9.43 15.30
N VAL A 461 1.26 10.07 15.48
CA VAL A 461 2.45 9.46 16.09
C VAL A 461 2.11 9.03 17.52
N THR A 462 2.10 7.72 17.75
CA THR A 462 1.89 7.07 19.06
C THR A 462 3.05 6.12 19.35
N ASN A 463 3.44 6.01 20.63
CA ASN A 463 4.60 5.24 21.10
C ASN A 463 5.85 5.42 20.22
N GLY A 464 6.08 6.64 19.73
CA GLY A 464 7.00 6.89 18.63
C GLY A 464 7.46 8.33 18.56
N CYS A 465 8.49 8.57 17.76
CA CYS A 465 9.21 9.83 17.74
C CYS A 465 9.15 10.50 16.38
N VAL A 466 9.05 11.82 16.38
CA VAL A 466 9.07 12.63 15.16
C VAL A 466 9.96 13.86 15.34
N ARG A 467 10.65 14.24 14.27
CA ARG A 467 11.48 15.45 14.24
C ARG A 467 10.73 16.58 13.55
N LEU A 468 10.37 17.62 14.30
CA LEU A 468 9.59 18.76 13.85
C LEU A 468 10.40 20.05 14.05
N ALA A 469 10.52 20.86 12.99
CA ALA A 469 11.26 22.13 13.01
C ALA A 469 12.65 22.05 13.69
N GLY A 470 13.36 20.94 13.46
CA GLY A 470 14.69 20.69 14.02
C GLY A 470 14.72 20.06 15.42
N ALA A 471 13.64 20.14 16.21
CA ALA A 471 13.49 19.53 17.53
C ALA A 471 12.88 18.12 17.44
N TRP A 472 13.09 17.31 18.47
CA TRP A 472 12.50 15.98 18.61
C TRP A 472 11.28 16.01 19.54
N TYR A 473 10.27 15.21 19.19
CA TYR A 473 9.06 15.02 19.98
C TYR A 473 8.78 13.51 20.10
N TYR A 474 8.25 13.09 21.24
CA TYR A 474 7.70 11.75 21.45
C TYR A 474 6.19 11.83 21.67
N GLY A 475 5.43 11.06 20.90
CA GLY A 475 4.02 10.80 21.16
C GLY A 475 3.88 9.59 22.07
N ASP A 476 3.16 9.75 23.19
CA ASP A 476 2.83 8.65 24.11
C ASP A 476 1.85 7.63 23.49
N ALA A 477 1.30 6.72 24.29
CA ALA A 477 0.34 5.72 23.82
C ALA A 477 -0.96 6.35 23.26
N ASP A 478 -1.32 7.55 23.71
CA ASP A 478 -2.46 8.33 23.23
C ASP A 478 -2.09 9.32 22.11
N GLY A 479 -0.79 9.52 21.88
CA GLY A 479 -0.22 10.39 20.86
C GLY A 479 0.10 11.80 21.37
N HIS A 480 0.02 12.04 22.67
CA HIS A 480 0.37 13.33 23.26
C HIS A 480 1.86 13.60 23.06
N LEU A 481 2.16 14.70 22.37
CA LEU A 481 3.53 15.08 22.08
C LEU A 481 4.19 15.76 23.30
N SER A 482 5.26 15.14 23.77
CA SER A 482 6.25 15.75 24.65
C SER A 482 7.48 16.17 23.83
N LYS A 483 7.98 17.39 24.06
CA LYS A 483 9.22 17.86 23.43
C LYS A 483 10.43 17.28 24.15
N LEU A 484 11.38 16.75 23.39
CA LEU A 484 12.60 16.14 23.92
C LEU A 484 13.78 17.11 23.90
N THR A 485 14.57 17.11 24.96
CA THR A 485 15.79 17.92 25.11
C THR A 485 16.96 17.43 24.25
N THR A 486 16.96 16.16 23.85
CA THR A 486 17.95 15.59 22.93
C THR A 486 17.27 14.66 21.92
N GLY A 487 17.98 14.30 20.84
CA GLY A 487 17.54 13.23 19.93
C GLY A 487 17.82 11.81 20.44
N LYS A 488 18.21 11.65 21.70
CA LYS A 488 18.37 10.37 22.38
C LYS A 488 17.29 10.19 23.43
N ILE A 489 16.91 8.93 23.60
CA ILE A 489 15.61 8.50 24.11
C ILE A 489 15.89 7.20 24.87
N GLY A 490 15.48 7.07 26.13
CA GLY A 490 15.91 6.01 27.05
C GLY A 490 17.13 6.40 27.90
N TRP A 491 17.46 5.59 28.91
CA TRP A 491 18.55 5.82 29.88
C TRP A 491 19.88 6.21 29.22
N GLN A 492 20.59 7.21 29.78
CA GLN A 492 21.93 7.60 29.30
C GLN A 492 22.96 7.38 30.40
N ASN A 493 23.86 6.42 30.19
CA ASN A 493 25.04 6.23 31.04
C ASN A 493 25.99 7.44 30.94
N PRO A 494 26.93 7.65 31.88
CA PRO A 494 28.05 8.59 31.70
C PRO A 494 28.77 8.38 30.35
N ARG A 495 29.16 9.48 29.69
CA ARG A 495 29.60 9.51 28.26
C ARG A 495 30.71 8.52 27.89
N GLN A 496 31.56 8.13 28.83
CA GLN A 496 32.63 7.16 28.64
C GLN A 496 32.15 5.71 28.45
N TYR A 497 30.90 5.39 28.80
CA TYR A 497 30.30 4.06 28.65
C TYR A 497 29.33 4.02 27.46
N TYR A 498 28.96 2.81 27.02
CA TYR A 498 27.92 2.66 26.00
C TYR A 498 26.60 3.31 26.44
N GLN A 499 25.93 3.91 25.48
CA GLN A 499 24.67 4.62 25.71
C GLN A 499 23.52 3.67 25.38
N VAL A 500 22.46 3.72 26.18
CA VAL A 500 21.23 2.95 25.99
C VAL A 500 20.25 3.79 25.16
N SER A 501 19.32 3.15 24.45
CA SER A 501 18.32 3.85 23.65
C SER A 501 17.01 3.07 23.55
N ALA A 502 15.88 3.78 23.44
CA ALA A 502 14.61 3.18 23.01
C ALA A 502 14.60 2.88 21.50
N TYR A 503 15.51 3.48 20.74
CA TYR A 503 15.72 3.15 19.32
C TYR A 503 16.57 1.90 19.15
N ASP A 504 16.28 1.17 18.08
CA ASP A 504 17.11 0.04 17.63
C ASP A 504 18.55 0.44 17.33
N VAL A 505 19.46 -0.54 17.48
CA VAL A 505 20.81 -0.43 16.97
C VAL A 505 20.83 -0.38 15.44
N ARG A 506 21.91 0.16 14.86
CA ARG A 506 22.14 0.14 13.41
C ARG A 506 22.24 -1.30 12.92
N LYS A 507 21.29 -1.70 12.07
CA LYS A 507 21.38 -2.95 11.29
C LYS A 507 22.63 -2.92 10.39
N VAL A 508 23.35 -4.05 10.36
CA VAL A 508 24.53 -4.28 9.51
C VAL A 508 24.25 -5.49 8.62
N GLY A 509 24.62 -5.43 7.35
CA GLY A 509 24.48 -6.53 6.39
C GLY A 509 23.05 -6.85 5.93
N SER A 510 22.89 -8.02 5.30
CA SER A 510 21.60 -8.61 4.93
C SER A 510 21.50 -10.10 5.30
N GLY A 511 20.32 -10.71 5.13
CA GLY A 511 20.09 -12.13 5.46
C GLY A 511 19.89 -12.42 6.95
N PRO A 512 19.86 -13.71 7.35
CA PRO A 512 19.51 -14.13 8.72
C PRO A 512 20.51 -13.63 9.77
N PHE A 513 21.80 -13.59 9.45
CA PHE A 513 22.85 -13.07 10.34
C PHE A 513 22.79 -11.55 10.54
N SER A 514 21.90 -10.85 9.83
CA SER A 514 21.59 -9.43 10.11
C SER A 514 20.39 -9.28 11.05
N TYR A 515 20.11 -10.30 11.87
CA TYR A 515 19.19 -10.21 12.98
C TYR A 515 19.65 -9.11 13.93
N ILE A 516 18.74 -8.20 14.27
CA ILE A 516 18.89 -7.30 15.40
C ILE A 516 17.73 -7.55 16.34
N ARG A 517 17.99 -7.53 17.65
CA ARG A 517 16.91 -7.54 18.63
C ARG A 517 16.40 -6.10 18.80
N HIS A 518 15.16 -5.85 18.37
CA HIS A 518 14.52 -4.55 18.55
C HIS A 518 14.51 -4.11 20.01
N SER A 519 14.71 -2.81 20.23
CA SER A 519 14.65 -2.19 21.55
C SER A 519 13.24 -2.28 22.14
N VAL A 520 13.14 -2.62 23.43
CA VAL A 520 11.86 -2.79 24.16
C VAL A 520 11.67 -1.82 25.33
N ILE A 521 12.54 -0.80 25.45
CA ILE A 521 12.45 0.20 26.53
C ILE A 521 11.69 1.45 26.10
N SER A 522 11.03 2.12 27.04
CA SER A 522 10.37 3.40 26.80
C SER A 522 11.37 4.58 26.74
N PRO A 523 10.99 5.72 26.14
CA PRO A 523 11.77 6.97 26.15
C PRO A 523 12.25 7.49 27.50
N ASP A 524 11.43 7.27 28.52
CA ASP A 524 11.60 7.72 29.89
C ASP A 524 12.13 6.60 30.81
N ALA A 525 12.50 5.45 30.24
CA ALA A 525 12.86 4.26 31.01
C ALA A 525 13.97 4.53 32.04
N THR A 526 13.66 4.28 33.32
CA THR A 526 14.65 4.31 34.39
C THR A 526 15.69 3.21 34.20
N ARG A 527 16.85 3.35 34.85
CA ARG A 527 17.89 2.33 34.88
C ARG A 527 17.35 0.93 35.24
N GLU A 528 16.41 0.86 36.17
CA GLU A 528 15.79 -0.39 36.65
C GLU A 528 14.87 -1.01 35.60
N GLN A 529 14.15 -0.20 34.81
CA GLN A 529 13.34 -0.66 33.69
C GLN A 529 14.23 -1.18 32.54
N VAL A 530 15.35 -0.51 32.28
CA VAL A 530 16.37 -0.96 31.30
C VAL A 530 17.01 -2.29 31.72
N VAL A 531 17.45 -2.42 32.96
CA VAL A 531 17.99 -3.68 33.52
C VAL A 531 16.95 -4.80 33.42
N ARG A 532 15.67 -4.50 33.70
CA ARG A 532 14.58 -5.47 33.57
C ARG A 532 14.38 -5.93 32.12
N ALA A 533 14.39 -5.02 31.16
CA ALA A 533 14.27 -5.33 29.74
C ALA A 533 15.41 -6.23 29.24
N PHE A 534 16.66 -5.89 29.56
CA PHE A 534 17.85 -6.69 29.27
C PHE A 534 17.72 -8.13 29.81
N LEU A 535 17.29 -8.28 31.07
CA LEU A 535 17.07 -9.58 31.72
C LEU A 535 15.85 -10.34 31.18
N GLN A 536 14.80 -9.65 30.73
CA GLN A 536 13.65 -10.27 30.06
C GLN A 536 14.07 -10.83 28.70
N THR A 537 14.89 -10.11 27.93
CA THR A 537 15.46 -10.62 26.68
C THR A 537 16.31 -11.86 26.92
N ALA A 538 17.18 -11.86 27.92
CA ALA A 538 18.00 -13.03 28.26
C ALA A 538 17.14 -14.28 28.57
N ARG A 539 16.01 -14.11 29.26
CA ARG A 539 15.08 -15.21 29.57
C ARG A 539 14.34 -15.76 28.35
N LEU A 540 14.07 -14.93 27.33
CA LEU A 540 13.46 -15.41 26.08
C LEU A 540 14.39 -16.37 25.31
N TYR A 541 15.70 -16.32 25.55
CA TYR A 541 16.65 -17.22 24.92
C TYR A 541 16.73 -18.61 25.57
N LEU A 542 16.17 -18.84 26.77
CA LEU A 542 16.22 -20.14 27.44
C LEU A 542 15.70 -21.28 26.52
N GLY A 543 16.47 -22.36 26.40
CA GLY A 543 16.22 -23.45 25.45
C GLY A 543 16.66 -23.21 24.00
N THR A 544 17.18 -22.02 23.66
CA THR A 544 17.75 -21.77 22.32
C THR A 544 19.00 -22.62 22.11
N PRO A 545 19.14 -23.34 20.98
CA PRO A 545 20.32 -24.17 20.72
C PRO A 545 21.62 -23.35 20.73
N TYR A 546 22.67 -23.91 21.33
CA TYR A 546 24.00 -23.31 21.24
C TYR A 546 24.56 -23.48 19.83
N LYS A 547 25.04 -22.38 19.23
CA LYS A 547 25.68 -22.35 17.91
C LYS A 547 26.82 -21.33 17.94
N TRP A 548 28.05 -21.80 17.73
CA TRP A 548 29.26 -20.96 17.65
C TRP A 548 29.13 -19.90 16.54
N ASP A 549 29.53 -18.66 16.83
CA ASP A 549 29.42 -17.47 15.95
C ASP A 549 27.98 -17.15 15.48
N TYR A 550 26.98 -17.41 16.33
CA TYR A 550 25.58 -17.05 16.06
C TYR A 550 25.09 -16.02 17.11
N ALA A 551 24.40 -15.00 16.63
CA ALA A 551 23.56 -14.09 17.41
C ALA A 551 22.20 -13.95 16.71
N LEU A 552 21.46 -15.06 16.61
CA LEU A 552 20.17 -15.09 15.90
C LEU A 552 19.00 -14.97 16.87
N ALA A 553 17.77 -14.96 16.32
CA ALA A 553 16.55 -14.89 17.11
C ALA A 553 16.43 -16.05 18.12
N PRO A 554 15.70 -15.87 19.24
CA PRO A 554 15.38 -16.95 20.17
C PRO A 554 14.84 -18.20 19.46
N GLY A 555 15.28 -19.37 19.91
CA GLY A 555 14.94 -20.67 19.31
C GLY A 555 15.76 -21.05 18.07
N VAL A 556 16.43 -20.11 17.39
CA VAL A 556 17.20 -20.39 16.16
C VAL A 556 18.63 -20.85 16.46
N GLY A 557 19.37 -20.05 17.22
CA GLY A 557 20.74 -20.37 17.62
C GLY A 557 21.52 -19.16 18.13
N THR A 558 22.29 -19.35 19.19
CA THR A 558 23.17 -18.29 19.74
C THR A 558 24.39 -18.89 20.45
N ASP A 559 25.48 -18.12 20.57
CA ASP A 559 26.56 -18.41 21.51
C ASP A 559 26.52 -17.50 22.76
N CYS A 560 27.57 -17.58 23.58
CA CYS A 560 27.73 -16.80 24.80
C CYS A 560 27.76 -15.27 24.58
N ALA A 561 28.46 -14.81 23.55
CA ALA A 561 28.57 -13.41 23.20
C ALA A 561 27.35 -12.93 22.41
N GLY A 562 26.84 -13.75 21.48
CA GLY A 562 25.62 -13.46 20.73
C GLY A 562 24.38 -13.30 21.61
N LEU A 563 24.28 -14.08 22.70
CA LEU A 563 23.24 -13.89 23.73
C LEU A 563 23.36 -12.51 24.40
N VAL A 564 24.56 -12.15 24.89
CA VAL A 564 24.81 -10.88 25.56
C VAL A 564 24.54 -9.69 24.63
N GLN A 565 25.01 -9.78 23.38
CA GLN A 565 24.78 -8.78 22.34
C GLN A 565 23.29 -8.61 22.05
N SER A 566 22.54 -9.70 21.82
CA SER A 566 21.08 -9.63 21.60
C SER A 566 20.34 -8.96 22.77
N CYS A 567 20.85 -9.13 24.00
CA CYS A 567 20.31 -8.44 25.17
C CYS A 567 20.68 -6.94 25.19
N MET A 568 21.90 -6.55 24.81
CA MET A 568 22.32 -5.15 24.63
C MET A 568 21.48 -4.43 23.56
N GLU A 569 21.23 -5.09 22.43
CA GLU A 569 20.41 -4.56 21.33
C GLU A 569 18.96 -4.32 21.77
N SER A 570 18.41 -5.19 22.62
CA SER A 570 17.05 -5.04 23.19
C SER A 570 16.83 -3.81 24.08
N VAL A 571 17.90 -3.08 24.37
CA VAL A 571 17.87 -1.78 25.07
C VAL A 571 18.61 -0.70 24.26
N GLY A 572 18.66 -0.86 22.93
CA GLY A 572 19.26 0.10 21.99
C GLY A 572 20.73 0.42 22.26
N MET A 573 21.46 -0.47 22.95
CA MET A 573 22.85 -0.25 23.30
C MET A 573 23.75 -0.54 22.10
N GLN A 574 24.02 0.50 21.30
CA GLN A 574 24.91 0.38 20.16
C GLN A 574 26.35 0.10 20.62
N THR A 575 26.82 -1.11 20.35
CA THR A 575 28.22 -1.53 20.50
C THR A 575 28.86 -1.84 19.13
N PRO A 576 30.17 -2.14 19.05
CA PRO A 576 30.80 -2.71 17.85
C PRO A 576 30.36 -4.16 17.56
N TYR A 577 29.90 -4.87 18.59
CA TYR A 577 29.41 -6.25 18.51
C TYR A 577 28.05 -6.25 17.81
N ASN A 578 27.93 -6.96 16.71
CA ASN A 578 26.69 -7.05 15.93
C ASN A 578 26.62 -8.41 15.21
N SER A 579 25.41 -8.90 14.96
CA SER A 579 25.16 -10.29 14.54
C SER A 579 25.79 -10.65 13.19
N TYR A 580 25.99 -9.66 12.31
CA TYR A 580 26.56 -9.88 11.00
C TYR A 580 28.08 -10.04 11.11
N ASP A 581 28.76 -9.09 11.75
CA ASP A 581 30.20 -9.18 11.96
C ASP A 581 30.55 -10.34 12.92
N HIS A 582 29.71 -10.67 13.90
CA HIS A 582 29.90 -11.84 14.76
C HIS A 582 29.90 -13.16 13.99
N ARG A 583 29.28 -13.22 12.80
CA ARG A 583 29.35 -14.38 11.90
C ARG A 583 30.49 -14.32 10.87
N TYR A 584 30.87 -13.12 10.43
CA TYR A 584 31.68 -12.92 9.22
C TYR A 584 33.04 -12.23 9.45
N ASN A 585 33.32 -11.74 10.65
CA ASN A 585 34.57 -11.08 11.02
C ASN A 585 35.25 -11.86 12.15
N SER A 586 36.38 -12.51 11.84
CA SER A 586 37.14 -13.37 12.76
C SER A 586 37.62 -12.70 14.05
N TRP A 587 37.61 -11.36 14.11
CA TRP A 587 37.84 -10.65 15.38
C TRP A 587 36.71 -10.89 16.40
N GLN A 588 35.48 -11.13 15.93
CA GLN A 588 34.29 -11.28 16.77
C GLN A 588 34.03 -12.71 17.27
N ASP A 589 34.71 -13.72 16.71
CA ASP A 589 34.85 -15.08 17.26
C ASP A 589 35.42 -15.08 18.69
N HIS A 590 35.96 -13.94 19.13
CA HIS A 590 36.54 -13.72 20.45
C HIS A 590 35.75 -12.69 21.27
N ASN A 591 34.50 -12.41 20.94
CA ASN A 591 33.71 -11.33 21.55
C ASN A 591 33.63 -11.39 23.08
N ALA A 592 33.60 -12.58 23.70
CA ALA A 592 33.69 -12.69 25.17
C ALA A 592 34.99 -12.10 25.76
N ASN A 593 36.13 -12.29 25.08
CA ASN A 593 37.40 -11.67 25.46
C ASN A 593 37.45 -10.18 25.08
N ASN A 594 36.88 -9.80 23.92
CA ASN A 594 36.81 -8.40 23.48
C ASN A 594 35.99 -7.55 24.48
N MET A 595 34.81 -8.03 24.89
CA MET A 595 33.96 -7.39 25.91
C MET A 595 34.66 -7.35 27.29
N PHE A 596 35.51 -8.33 27.63
CA PHE A 596 36.34 -8.25 28.82
C PHE A 596 37.39 -7.13 28.72
N ALA A 597 38.03 -6.95 27.56
CA ALA A 597 39.00 -5.89 27.32
C ALA A 597 38.37 -4.50 27.09
N ASP A 598 37.08 -4.43 26.74
CA ASP A 598 36.41 -3.17 26.36
C ASP A 598 36.34 -2.15 27.51
N PRO A 599 36.96 -0.96 27.37
CA PRO A 599 36.95 0.09 28.39
C PRO A 599 35.58 0.78 28.54
N LYS A 600 34.66 0.63 27.58
CA LYS A 600 33.29 1.15 27.66
C LYS A 600 32.33 0.26 28.47
N ILE A 601 32.78 -0.91 28.90
CA ILE A 601 32.08 -1.79 29.84
C ILE A 601 32.73 -1.59 31.22
N LYS A 602 32.04 -0.92 32.14
CA LYS A 602 32.54 -0.63 33.49
C LYS A 602 32.88 -1.93 34.23
N LYS A 603 34.12 -2.11 34.68
CA LYS A 603 34.48 -3.27 35.51
C LYS A 603 34.09 -3.00 36.98
N VAL A 604 33.60 -4.02 37.67
CA VAL A 604 33.23 -3.96 39.10
C VAL A 604 33.78 -5.19 39.83
N ALA A 605 33.92 -5.11 41.15
CA ALA A 605 34.35 -6.24 41.96
C ALA A 605 33.30 -7.36 41.96
N VAL A 606 33.73 -8.61 42.14
CA VAL A 606 32.81 -9.76 42.17
C VAL A 606 31.80 -9.63 43.33
N SER A 607 32.21 -9.03 44.46
CA SER A 607 31.33 -8.68 45.59
C SER A 607 30.17 -7.76 45.21
N ASP A 608 30.36 -6.90 44.21
CA ASP A 608 29.47 -5.78 43.92
C ASP A 608 28.46 -6.12 42.81
N ARG A 609 28.46 -7.38 42.34
CA ARG A 609 27.64 -7.91 41.25
C ARG A 609 26.13 -7.69 41.48
N GLN A 610 25.43 -7.23 40.45
CA GLN A 610 23.99 -6.95 40.46
C GLN A 610 23.32 -7.63 39.25
N PRO A 611 22.06 -8.09 39.35
CA PRO A 611 21.34 -8.61 38.20
C PRO A 611 21.39 -7.64 37.01
N GLY A 612 21.75 -8.15 35.83
CA GLY A 612 21.99 -7.35 34.62
C GLY A 612 23.47 -6.98 34.38
N ASP A 613 24.37 -7.26 35.33
CA ASP A 613 25.81 -7.34 35.03
C ASP A 613 26.12 -8.61 34.21
N ILE A 614 27.24 -8.59 33.49
CA ILE A 614 27.77 -9.75 32.75
C ILE A 614 29.01 -10.33 33.45
N VAL A 615 29.09 -11.65 33.52
CA VAL A 615 30.17 -12.44 34.16
C VAL A 615 31.12 -12.93 33.09
N PHE A 616 32.40 -12.59 33.20
CA PHE A 616 33.44 -13.01 32.27
C PHE A 616 34.24 -14.20 32.80
N TYR A 617 34.61 -15.09 31.89
CA TYR A 617 35.57 -16.18 32.09
C TYR A 617 36.68 -16.08 31.03
N LYS A 618 37.58 -17.07 30.94
CA LYS A 618 38.55 -17.15 29.84
C LYS A 618 37.84 -17.64 28.58
N GLY A 619 37.57 -16.74 27.63
CA GLY A 619 36.92 -17.07 26.36
C GLY A 619 35.39 -17.26 26.41
N HIS A 620 34.72 -16.93 27.52
CA HIS A 620 33.28 -17.14 27.70
C HIS A 620 32.65 -16.01 28.51
N VAL A 621 31.35 -15.76 28.33
CA VAL A 621 30.57 -14.72 29.05
C VAL A 621 29.16 -15.22 29.38
N GLY A 622 28.60 -14.81 30.52
CA GLY A 622 27.22 -15.11 30.93
C GLY A 622 26.52 -13.89 31.54
N ILE A 623 25.19 -13.93 31.67
CA ILE A 623 24.39 -12.82 32.21
C ILE A 623 24.00 -13.12 33.65
N TYR A 624 24.43 -12.30 34.62
CA TYR A 624 24.11 -12.50 36.03
C TYR A 624 22.65 -12.13 36.32
N VAL A 625 21.93 -13.04 36.97
CA VAL A 625 20.49 -12.87 37.29
C VAL A 625 20.21 -12.76 38.80
N GLY A 626 21.24 -12.82 39.65
CA GLY A 626 21.13 -12.86 41.11
C GLY A 626 21.38 -14.26 41.67
N ASN A 627 21.53 -14.36 42.99
CA ASN A 627 21.68 -15.62 43.75
C ASN A 627 22.74 -16.59 43.17
N ASP A 628 23.89 -16.06 42.76
CA ASP A 628 25.00 -16.83 42.15
C ASP A 628 24.62 -17.64 40.90
N THR A 629 23.55 -17.21 40.22
CA THR A 629 23.03 -17.78 38.98
C THR A 629 23.30 -16.86 37.81
N ILE A 630 23.64 -17.46 36.67
CA ILE A 630 23.69 -16.81 35.36
C ILE A 630 22.66 -17.42 34.40
N ILE A 631 22.26 -16.68 33.37
CA ILE A 631 21.78 -17.27 32.12
C ILE A 631 23.02 -17.48 31.24
N ASN A 632 23.21 -18.72 30.80
CA ASN A 632 24.43 -19.19 30.14
C ASN A 632 24.08 -19.82 28.78
N ALA A 633 24.71 -19.35 27.70
CA ALA A 633 24.65 -20.02 26.40
C ALA A 633 25.88 -20.91 26.23
N TYR A 634 25.72 -22.21 26.46
CA TYR A 634 26.78 -23.22 26.39
C TYR A 634 26.20 -24.53 25.80
N PRO A 635 26.97 -25.41 25.14
CA PRO A 635 26.43 -26.66 24.61
C PRO A 635 25.65 -27.49 25.67
N PRO A 636 24.41 -27.93 25.37
CA PRO A 636 23.74 -27.88 24.06
C PRO A 636 22.87 -26.64 23.80
N GLN A 637 22.52 -25.84 24.80
CA GLN A 637 21.50 -24.78 24.72
C GLN A 637 21.67 -23.68 25.78
N VAL A 638 20.91 -22.60 25.66
CA VAL A 638 20.84 -21.56 26.70
C VAL A 638 20.08 -22.08 27.92
N GLU A 639 20.71 -22.03 29.10
CA GLU A 639 20.14 -22.52 30.36
C GLU A 639 20.42 -21.58 31.55
N TYR A 640 19.81 -21.87 32.69
CA TYR A 640 20.26 -21.31 33.98
C TYR A 640 21.42 -22.15 34.49
N ASP A 641 22.46 -21.48 35.00
CA ASP A 641 23.70 -22.13 35.41
C ASP A 641 24.34 -21.41 36.60
N SER A 642 25.24 -22.08 37.32
CA SER A 642 25.98 -21.44 38.40
C SER A 642 27.03 -20.49 37.85
N MET A 643 27.14 -19.29 38.42
CA MET A 643 28.24 -18.36 38.11
C MET A 643 29.61 -18.90 38.55
N TRP A 644 29.65 -20.00 39.30
CA TRP A 644 30.86 -20.65 39.79
C TRP A 644 31.26 -21.88 38.96
N ARG A 645 30.59 -22.15 37.83
CA ARG A 645 30.92 -23.26 36.91
C ARG A 645 32.38 -23.22 36.43
N TRP A 646 32.93 -22.02 36.28
CA TRP A 646 34.35 -21.78 35.99
C TRP A 646 34.90 -20.64 36.86
N THR A 647 36.22 -20.50 36.90
CA THR A 647 36.87 -19.39 37.58
C THR A 647 36.49 -18.05 36.95
N VAL A 648 35.71 -17.24 37.70
CA VAL A 648 35.30 -15.89 37.29
C VAL A 648 36.52 -15.00 37.08
N ARG A 649 36.64 -14.44 35.87
CA ARG A 649 37.71 -13.52 35.47
C ARG A 649 37.39 -12.07 35.82
N GLY A 650 36.11 -11.70 35.89
CA GLY A 650 35.65 -10.38 36.30
C GLY A 650 34.17 -10.13 35.97
N ILE A 651 33.65 -8.98 36.41
CA ILE A 651 32.26 -8.57 36.18
C ILE A 651 32.22 -7.27 35.37
N GLY A 652 31.33 -7.20 34.38
CA GLY A 652 31.04 -6.00 33.58
C GLY A 652 29.66 -5.43 33.89
N ARG A 653 29.61 -4.15 34.23
CA ARG A 653 28.37 -3.39 34.43
C ARG A 653 28.04 -2.57 33.18
N LEU A 654 26.89 -2.89 32.58
CA LEU A 654 26.38 -2.25 31.37
C LEU A 654 25.51 -1.02 31.66
N PHE A 655 24.90 -0.97 32.85
CA PHE A 655 23.95 0.06 33.28
C PHE A 655 24.51 0.78 34.51
N VAL A 656 25.09 1.96 34.28
CA VAL A 656 25.97 2.69 35.21
C VAL A 656 25.26 3.88 35.83
#